data_AF-A0A0L0BV73-F1
#
_entry.id   AF-A0A0L0BV73-F1
#
_cell.length_a   1.000
_cell.length_b   1.000
_cell.length_c   1.000
_cell.angle_alpha   90.00
_cell.angle_beta   90.00
_cell.angle_gamma   90.00
#
_symmetry.space_group_name_H-M   'P 1'
#
loop_
_entity.id
_entity.type
_entity.pdbx_description
1 polymer ?
#
loop_
_entity_poly.entity_id
_entity_poly.type
_entity_poly.pdbx_seq_one_letter_code
_entity_poly.pdbx_strand_id
1 'polypeptide(L)'
;MSNIVLDKETFLRRIKRLYDEWNTPTISHDDALKNVDCIMSVVGVDEDIVYSKSTALQTWLLGYELTDTISLFAADGIYFLTGKKKIEFLKQIENCKIEGVPEIKLLTRDRNDKDKANFVKLKEIIKSSKGGKKLGVFSKDGFPGEFCESWKSSLKSESFENIDISGAIAYIMCPKDEPEINNIRKASLVSVDLFNKYLKDQIMDIIDSDKKVKHAKLSEGVESALTDKKYVTGVDSSLLEMCYPPIIQSGGAYSLKFSALSDKNHLHFGAIVCSLGARYKSYCSNISRTFLVNPTEEMQENYNFLVNVQEEILKMLKPGAKLSEIYQHAADYVKKEKPKLLDSVTKNFGFAMGIEFRENSIIIGPKCQAEVKKNMVFNVNIGISNLTNTEASEKEAKTYALFIGDTVLVGDQAPASIMTPSKKKIKNIGIFIKDDSEEEDGDEKEEVKEDKGTEILGRSKRNAVLENKLRTETNTEEKRKQHQKELAQLLNEKAKERLSKQGDSKEVEKVRKNTASYKSMSQMPREPEVKDLKLYVDKKYETVIMPIFGIPVPFHISTIKNISQSVEGEYTYLRINFFHPGATMGRNEGGIYPNPEATFVKEVTYRSSNVKDHGEAVAPSSNLNNAFRLIKDVQKRFKTREAEEREKEDLVKQDTLILSQNKGNPKLKDLYIRPNIVTKRMTGSLEAHTNGFRYISVRGDKVDILYNNIKSAFFQPCDNEMIILLHFHLKHAIMFGKKKHVDVQFYTEVGEITTDLGKHQHMHDRDDLAAEQAERELRHKLKTAFKSFCEKVESMTKQQVEFDTPFRELGFPGAPFRSTVTLQPTSGSLVNLTEWPPFVITLDDVELVHFERVQFHLRNFDMIFVFKDYNRKVAMVNAIPMNLLDHVKEWLNSCDIRYTEGIQSLNWAKIMKTIVDDPEGFFEQGGWSFLDPESGSEGEAEEAESEEDEVYEPTDLESDFESDEDSEYSEASEDESGDDSDELGSDEESGKDWSDLEREAAEEDRNHEYSGSDPKSNGKHHSKHSKSSKHSRRDRAMQEQNHKKHKSSTHSSSSAHATLKKTSKNTNSTSASTNSPAKSSHKDKHHDRSRDKHHSSSHKDKDRDKSRHHHSSSHSSSSHKRSRDDSRDGGHHKSKKSRH
;
A
#
# COMPACT_ATOMS: atom_id res chain seq x y z
N MET A 1 -37.31 33.20 6.64
CA MET A 1 -36.33 34.27 6.36
C MET A 1 -35.88 35.02 7.60
N SER A 2 -36.76 35.36 8.55
CA SER A 2 -36.40 36.10 9.78
C SER A 2 -35.29 35.48 10.65
N ASN A 3 -35.00 34.17 10.51
CA ASN A 3 -33.88 33.49 11.18
C ASN A 3 -32.62 33.31 10.30
N ILE A 4 -32.55 33.95 9.12
CA ILE A 4 -31.38 33.84 8.22
C ILE A 4 -30.42 35.00 8.51
N VAL A 5 -29.15 34.66 8.81
CA VAL A 5 -28.10 35.63 9.13
C VAL A 5 -27.28 35.94 7.87
N LEU A 6 -27.03 37.21 7.60
CA LEU A 6 -26.18 37.70 6.51
C LEU A 6 -24.75 37.85 7.03
N ASP A 7 -23.76 37.24 6.38
CA ASP A 7 -22.34 37.47 6.67
C ASP A 7 -21.92 38.89 6.24
N LYS A 8 -22.00 39.80 7.22
CA LYS A 8 -21.74 41.22 7.02
C LYS A 8 -20.29 41.48 6.62
N GLU A 9 -19.32 40.77 7.19
CA GLU A 9 -17.90 40.98 6.91
C GLU A 9 -17.55 40.56 5.48
N THR A 10 -18.12 39.45 5.01
CA THR A 10 -17.97 39.00 3.62
C THR A 10 -18.69 39.91 2.64
N PHE A 11 -19.93 40.35 2.93
CA PHE A 11 -20.60 41.37 2.10
C PHE A 11 -19.76 42.63 1.99
N LEU A 12 -19.29 43.17 3.13
CA LEU A 12 -18.54 44.42 3.22
C LEU A 12 -17.17 44.34 2.52
N ARG A 13 -16.45 43.21 2.64
CA ARG A 13 -15.21 42.94 1.90
C ARG A 13 -15.43 42.92 0.39
N ARG A 14 -16.50 42.27 -0.07
CA ARG A 14 -16.79 42.06 -1.50
C ARG A 14 -17.38 43.28 -2.18
N ILE A 15 -18.27 44.03 -1.50
CA ILE A 15 -18.80 45.29 -2.03
C ILE A 15 -17.71 46.38 -2.10
N LYS A 16 -16.80 46.44 -1.13
CA LYS A 16 -15.63 47.32 -1.21
C LYS A 16 -14.76 46.98 -2.43
N ARG A 17 -14.42 45.69 -2.63
CA ARG A 17 -13.67 45.21 -3.79
C ARG A 17 -14.31 45.59 -5.14
N LEU A 18 -15.66 45.63 -5.22
CA LEU A 18 -16.38 46.11 -6.40
C LEU A 18 -16.24 47.64 -6.59
N TYR A 19 -16.38 48.43 -5.53
CA TYR A 19 -16.27 49.89 -5.60
C TYR A 19 -14.82 50.37 -5.82
N ASP A 20 -13.83 49.73 -5.21
CA ASP A 20 -12.41 50.03 -5.40
C ASP A 20 -12.03 49.82 -6.89
N GLU A 21 -12.44 48.71 -7.50
CA GLU A 21 -12.19 48.41 -8.92
C GLU A 21 -13.06 49.24 -9.88
N TRP A 22 -14.28 49.66 -9.50
CA TRP A 22 -15.10 50.56 -10.33
C TRP A 22 -14.63 52.04 -10.28
N ASN A 23 -13.97 52.44 -9.20
CA ASN A 23 -13.42 53.79 -9.05
C ASN A 23 -11.96 53.89 -9.52
N THR A 24 -11.17 52.83 -9.35
CA THR A 24 -9.78 52.74 -9.84
C THR A 24 -9.58 51.42 -10.61
N PRO A 25 -10.02 51.33 -11.89
CA PRO A 25 -9.94 50.08 -12.64
C PRO A 25 -8.49 49.64 -12.90
N THR A 26 -8.11 48.53 -12.27
CA THR A 26 -6.82 47.83 -12.38
C THR A 26 -6.80 46.79 -13.51
N ILE A 27 -7.98 46.39 -13.99
CA ILE A 27 -8.11 45.43 -15.10
C ILE A 27 -7.52 46.02 -16.39
N SER A 28 -6.46 45.38 -16.87
CA SER A 28 -5.67 45.79 -18.04
C SER A 28 -6.28 45.44 -19.40
N HIS A 29 -7.30 44.56 -19.42
CA HIS A 29 -7.84 43.94 -20.63
C HIS A 29 -9.36 44.12 -20.82
N ASP A 30 -10.02 44.88 -19.95
CA ASP A 30 -11.45 45.21 -20.04
C ASP A 30 -11.68 46.64 -19.49
N ASP A 31 -12.06 47.56 -20.39
CA ASP A 31 -12.32 48.97 -20.09
C ASP A 31 -13.80 49.26 -19.76
N ALA A 32 -14.68 48.25 -19.70
CA ALA A 32 -16.12 48.45 -19.51
C ALA A 32 -16.44 49.27 -18.24
N LEU A 33 -15.84 48.93 -17.09
CA LEU A 33 -16.09 49.63 -15.82
C LEU A 33 -15.62 51.10 -15.82
N LYS A 34 -14.57 51.45 -16.59
CA LYS A 34 -14.10 52.85 -16.71
C LYS A 34 -15.16 53.77 -17.30
N ASN A 35 -16.08 53.21 -18.09
CA ASN A 35 -17.08 53.94 -18.86
C ASN A 35 -18.48 53.94 -18.21
N VAL A 36 -18.65 53.37 -17.01
CA VAL A 36 -19.99 53.17 -16.41
C VAL A 36 -20.30 54.21 -15.32
N ASP A 37 -21.42 54.89 -15.47
CA ASP A 37 -21.95 55.89 -14.54
C ASP A 37 -22.69 55.28 -13.35
N CYS A 38 -23.38 54.15 -13.57
CA CYS A 38 -24.13 53.41 -12.57
C CYS A 38 -24.19 51.92 -12.95
N ILE A 39 -24.06 51.00 -11.99
CA ILE A 39 -24.18 49.56 -12.22
C ILE A 39 -25.59 49.09 -11.80
N MET A 40 -26.24 48.29 -12.64
CA MET A 40 -27.57 47.72 -12.38
C MET A 40 -27.59 46.20 -12.59
N SER A 41 -28.13 45.49 -11.59
CA SER A 41 -28.48 44.08 -11.66
C SER A 41 -29.98 43.90 -11.38
N VAL A 42 -30.63 43.00 -12.11
CA VAL A 42 -32.08 42.76 -12.05
C VAL A 42 -32.31 41.26 -12.05
N VAL A 43 -32.91 40.72 -10.99
CA VAL A 43 -33.32 39.31 -10.91
C VAL A 43 -34.85 39.25 -10.87
N GLY A 44 -35.45 38.40 -11.70
CA GLY A 44 -36.90 38.21 -11.82
C GLY A 44 -37.37 36.96 -11.11
N VAL A 45 -38.28 36.22 -11.76
CA VAL A 45 -38.59 34.84 -11.38
C VAL A 45 -37.49 33.93 -11.92
N ASP A 46 -37.05 32.98 -11.11
CA ASP A 46 -36.03 31.99 -11.48
C ASP A 46 -36.59 30.57 -11.30
N GLU A 47 -37.16 30.04 -12.39
CA GLU A 47 -37.69 28.67 -12.46
C GLU A 47 -36.84 27.77 -13.39
N ASP A 48 -36.01 28.36 -14.27
CA ASP A 48 -35.18 27.65 -15.27
C ASP A 48 -33.71 28.15 -15.36
N ILE A 49 -33.29 29.27 -14.75
CA ILE A 49 -32.01 29.95 -15.09
C ILE A 49 -30.91 29.65 -14.06
N VAL A 50 -30.46 28.39 -14.03
CA VAL A 50 -29.42 27.83 -13.12
C VAL A 50 -28.15 28.72 -12.97
N TYR A 51 -27.79 29.47 -14.01
CA TYR A 51 -26.68 30.42 -14.01
C TYR A 51 -27.01 31.74 -14.70
N SER A 52 -26.81 32.85 -13.99
CA SER A 52 -26.81 34.21 -14.53
C SER A 52 -25.77 35.07 -13.82
N LYS A 53 -25.38 36.22 -14.40
CA LYS A 53 -24.43 37.12 -13.73
C LYS A 53 -25.07 37.84 -12.54
N SER A 54 -26.36 38.16 -12.60
CA SER A 54 -27.11 38.79 -11.52
C SER A 54 -27.29 37.89 -10.30
N THR A 55 -27.67 36.62 -10.48
CA THR A 55 -27.82 35.67 -9.36
C THR A 55 -26.47 35.28 -8.78
N ALA A 56 -25.42 35.18 -9.62
CA ALA A 56 -24.05 35.02 -9.15
C ALA A 56 -23.55 36.22 -8.33
N LEU A 57 -23.79 37.46 -8.77
CA LEU A 57 -23.44 38.68 -8.03
C LEU A 57 -24.19 38.78 -6.69
N GLN A 58 -25.49 38.47 -6.67
CA GLN A 58 -26.26 38.41 -5.42
C GLN A 58 -25.72 37.35 -4.47
N THR A 59 -25.46 36.14 -4.96
CA THR A 59 -24.89 35.04 -4.17
C THR A 59 -23.48 35.37 -3.65
N TRP A 60 -22.66 36.07 -4.44
CA TRP A 60 -21.33 36.52 -4.03
C TRP A 60 -21.38 37.60 -2.97
N LEU A 61 -22.25 38.61 -3.11
CA LEU A 61 -22.38 39.69 -2.13
C LEU A 61 -23.11 39.23 -0.84
N LEU A 62 -24.27 38.58 -0.97
CA LEU A 62 -25.22 38.34 0.12
C LEU A 62 -25.19 36.91 0.68
N GLY A 63 -24.56 35.96 -0.01
CA GLY A 63 -24.60 34.54 0.31
C GLY A 63 -25.90 33.83 -0.09
N TYR A 64 -26.87 34.55 -0.66
CA TYR A 64 -28.21 34.08 -1.01
C TYR A 64 -28.72 34.78 -2.26
N GLU A 65 -29.54 34.10 -3.05
CA GLU A 65 -30.28 34.72 -4.14
C GLU A 65 -31.54 35.44 -3.64
N LEU A 66 -31.80 36.62 -4.21
CA LEU A 66 -32.99 37.40 -4.02
C LEU A 66 -33.69 37.61 -5.38
N THR A 67 -34.53 36.64 -5.78
CA THR A 67 -35.51 36.79 -6.86
C THR A 67 -36.33 38.08 -6.77
N ASP A 68 -36.90 38.52 -7.89
CA ASP A 68 -37.91 39.59 -7.97
C ASP A 68 -37.43 40.92 -7.33
N THR A 69 -36.17 41.27 -7.60
CA THR A 69 -35.35 42.32 -6.93
C THR A 69 -34.49 43.10 -7.94
N ILE A 70 -34.39 44.42 -7.76
CA ILE A 70 -33.42 45.27 -8.48
C ILE A 70 -32.34 45.73 -7.50
N SER A 71 -31.07 45.58 -7.89
CA SER A 71 -29.89 46.04 -7.17
C SER A 71 -29.17 47.09 -8.01
N LEU A 72 -28.94 48.27 -7.44
CA LEU A 72 -28.40 49.41 -8.17
C LEU A 72 -27.27 50.07 -7.37
N PHE A 73 -26.11 50.22 -7.99
CA PHE A 73 -24.90 50.73 -7.37
C PHE A 73 -24.54 52.06 -8.03
N ALA A 74 -24.73 53.15 -7.30
CA ALA A 74 -24.48 54.52 -7.73
C ALA A 74 -23.36 55.16 -6.90
N ALA A 75 -22.81 56.27 -7.36
CA ALA A 75 -21.74 56.97 -6.63
C ALA A 75 -22.20 57.53 -5.25
N ASP A 76 -23.50 57.79 -5.07
CA ASP A 76 -24.11 58.37 -3.87
C ASP A 76 -24.78 57.34 -2.94
N GLY A 77 -24.93 56.09 -3.38
CA GLY A 77 -25.67 55.07 -2.62
C GLY A 77 -25.78 53.72 -3.31
N ILE A 78 -26.03 52.70 -2.49
CA ILE A 78 -26.40 51.36 -2.95
C ILE A 78 -27.88 51.16 -2.69
N TYR A 79 -28.66 50.89 -3.72
CA TYR A 79 -30.11 50.85 -3.68
C TYR A 79 -30.65 49.45 -3.98
N PHE A 80 -31.43 48.89 -3.07
CA PHE A 80 -32.08 47.58 -3.25
C PHE A 80 -33.61 47.74 -3.24
N LEU A 81 -34.27 47.46 -4.37
CA LEU A 81 -35.74 47.42 -4.48
C LEU A 81 -36.22 45.97 -4.40
N THR A 82 -36.86 45.59 -3.30
CA THR A 82 -37.35 44.21 -3.10
C THR A 82 -38.57 44.12 -2.16
N GLY A 83 -39.12 42.92 -1.99
CA GLY A 83 -40.29 42.66 -1.15
C GLY A 83 -40.01 42.73 0.36
N LYS A 84 -41.02 43.09 1.15
CA LYS A 84 -40.93 43.35 2.62
C LYS A 84 -40.12 42.30 3.41
N LYS A 85 -40.32 41.00 3.15
CA LYS A 85 -39.58 39.89 3.82
C LYS A 85 -38.08 39.85 3.50
N LYS A 86 -37.68 40.30 2.29
CA LYS A 86 -36.28 40.36 1.86
C LYS A 86 -35.58 41.62 2.37
N ILE A 87 -36.32 42.71 2.56
CA ILE A 87 -35.82 43.92 3.25
C ILE A 87 -35.49 43.64 4.71
N GLU A 88 -36.32 42.87 5.42
CA GLU A 88 -36.05 42.48 6.82
C GLU A 88 -34.71 41.72 6.97
N PHE A 89 -34.32 40.94 5.95
CA PHE A 89 -32.99 40.35 5.84
C PHE A 89 -31.89 41.39 5.53
N LEU A 90 -32.09 42.25 4.52
CA LEU A 90 -31.12 43.29 4.13
C LEU A 90 -30.90 44.38 5.19
N LYS A 91 -31.84 44.60 6.12
CA LYS A 91 -31.66 45.52 7.26
C LYS A 91 -30.47 45.17 8.15
N GLN A 92 -29.95 43.95 8.06
CA GLN A 92 -28.74 43.54 8.76
C GLN A 92 -27.49 44.33 8.32
N ILE A 93 -27.45 44.84 7.08
CA ILE A 93 -26.33 45.62 6.51
C ILE A 93 -26.60 47.12 6.37
N GLU A 94 -27.85 47.57 6.45
CA GLU A 94 -28.28 48.98 6.26
C GLU A 94 -27.47 50.01 7.09
N ASN A 95 -27.11 49.67 8.34
CA ASN A 95 -26.34 50.54 9.25
C ASN A 95 -24.81 50.36 9.19
N CYS A 96 -24.28 49.54 8.27
CA CYS A 96 -22.83 49.26 8.20
C CYS A 96 -22.11 50.32 7.35
N LYS A 97 -21.23 51.11 7.96
CA LYS A 97 -20.42 52.13 7.26
C LYS A 97 -18.98 51.66 7.06
N ILE A 98 -18.45 51.83 5.85
CA ILE A 98 -17.05 51.57 5.49
C ILE A 98 -16.50 52.70 4.61
N GLU A 99 -15.24 53.06 4.86
CA GLU A 99 -14.49 54.01 4.04
C GLU A 99 -14.32 53.51 2.60
N GLY A 100 -14.85 54.27 1.64
CA GLY A 100 -14.87 53.96 0.20
C GLY A 100 -16.17 53.36 -0.33
N VAL A 101 -17.15 53.05 0.52
CA VAL A 101 -18.44 52.43 0.12
C VAL A 101 -19.62 53.37 0.44
N PRO A 102 -20.52 53.68 -0.52
CA PRO A 102 -21.71 54.51 -0.27
C PRO A 102 -22.75 53.86 0.67
N GLU A 103 -23.64 54.68 1.22
CA GLU A 103 -24.70 54.20 2.14
C GLU A 103 -25.74 53.32 1.43
N ILE A 104 -26.22 52.30 2.15
CA ILE A 104 -27.19 51.31 1.65
C ILE A 104 -28.61 51.78 1.96
N LYS A 105 -29.46 51.86 0.94
CA LYS A 105 -30.82 52.42 0.99
C LYS A 105 -31.81 51.35 0.49
N LEU A 106 -32.76 50.95 1.35
CA LEU A 106 -33.69 49.84 1.06
C LEU A 106 -35.07 50.37 0.61
N LEU A 107 -35.48 50.03 -0.62
CA LEU A 107 -36.76 50.44 -1.20
C LEU A 107 -37.76 49.28 -1.14
N THR A 108 -38.91 49.51 -0.50
CA THR A 108 -40.00 48.53 -0.41
C THR A 108 -40.84 48.52 -1.67
N ARG A 109 -40.95 47.34 -2.30
CA ARG A 109 -41.84 47.15 -3.44
C ARG A 109 -43.31 47.34 -3.08
N ASP A 110 -44.03 48.09 -3.92
CA ASP A 110 -45.47 48.26 -3.82
C ASP A 110 -46.18 47.53 -4.98
N ARG A 111 -47.11 46.64 -4.61
CA ARG A 111 -47.89 45.84 -5.56
C ARG A 111 -49.15 46.59 -6.04
N ASN A 112 -49.52 47.69 -5.40
CA ASN A 112 -50.73 48.45 -5.72
C ASN A 112 -50.54 49.36 -6.96
N ASP A 113 -49.38 50.01 -7.09
CA ASP A 113 -49.06 50.88 -8.24
C ASP A 113 -48.26 50.17 -9.35
N LYS A 114 -47.85 48.90 -9.10
CA LYS A 114 -46.87 48.11 -9.87
C LYS A 114 -45.48 48.75 -9.90
N ASP A 115 -45.00 49.17 -8.73
CA ASP A 115 -43.68 49.77 -8.48
C ASP A 115 -43.36 51.06 -9.28
N LYS A 116 -44.35 51.70 -9.90
CA LYS A 116 -44.15 52.91 -10.73
C LYS A 116 -43.45 54.04 -9.98
N ALA A 117 -43.86 54.34 -8.75
CA ALA A 117 -43.25 55.37 -7.92
C ALA A 117 -41.82 55.01 -7.48
N ASN A 118 -41.49 53.72 -7.37
CA ASN A 118 -40.13 53.23 -7.11
C ASN A 118 -39.27 53.28 -8.38
N PHE A 119 -39.83 52.94 -9.54
CA PHE A 119 -39.13 53.02 -10.82
C PHE A 119 -38.77 54.46 -11.20
N VAL A 120 -39.63 55.46 -10.94
CA VAL A 120 -39.28 56.88 -11.15
C VAL A 120 -38.03 57.26 -10.34
N LYS A 121 -38.02 56.95 -9.03
CA LYS A 121 -36.86 57.22 -8.15
C LYS A 121 -35.58 56.54 -8.64
N LEU A 122 -35.66 55.27 -9.07
CA LEU A 122 -34.50 54.56 -9.62
C LEU A 122 -33.97 55.25 -10.90
N LYS A 123 -34.84 55.74 -11.78
CA LYS A 123 -34.43 56.50 -12.98
C LYS A 123 -33.81 57.86 -12.63
N GLU A 124 -34.27 58.52 -11.56
CA GLU A 124 -33.65 59.74 -11.02
C GLU A 124 -32.25 59.46 -10.46
N ILE A 125 -32.08 58.39 -9.67
CA ILE A 125 -30.79 57.96 -9.11
C ILE A 125 -29.76 57.64 -10.20
N ILE A 126 -30.15 56.95 -11.27
CA ILE A 126 -29.26 56.70 -12.43
C ILE A 126 -28.76 58.03 -13.01
N LYS A 127 -29.64 59.02 -13.17
CA LYS A 127 -29.31 60.34 -13.72
C LYS A 127 -28.42 61.19 -12.80
N SER A 128 -28.45 60.96 -11.49
CA SER A 128 -27.57 61.67 -10.52
C SER A 128 -26.21 60.99 -10.31
N SER A 129 -26.01 59.75 -10.77
CA SER A 129 -24.73 59.04 -10.60
C SER A 129 -23.73 59.40 -11.70
N LYS A 130 -22.54 59.87 -11.33
CA LYS A 130 -21.43 60.24 -12.23
C LYS A 130 -21.91 61.13 -13.40
N GLY A 131 -21.82 60.67 -14.65
CA GLY A 131 -22.28 61.38 -15.86
C GLY A 131 -23.75 61.16 -16.25
N GLY A 132 -24.48 60.32 -15.51
CA GLY A 132 -25.93 60.14 -15.61
C GLY A 132 -26.47 59.48 -16.89
N LYS A 133 -25.62 58.82 -17.70
CA LYS A 133 -25.97 58.34 -19.05
C LYS A 133 -25.63 56.87 -19.32
N LYS A 134 -24.53 56.35 -18.77
CA LYS A 134 -23.96 55.04 -19.12
C LYS A 134 -24.25 53.99 -18.04
N LEU A 135 -25.14 53.05 -18.34
CA LEU A 135 -25.62 52.04 -17.40
C LEU A 135 -24.88 50.71 -17.61
N GLY A 136 -24.12 50.28 -16.59
CA GLY A 136 -23.47 48.97 -16.59
C GLY A 136 -24.47 47.87 -16.29
N VAL A 137 -24.65 46.94 -17.23
CA VAL A 137 -25.65 45.86 -17.17
C VAL A 137 -25.02 44.52 -17.53
N PHE A 138 -25.74 43.43 -17.24
CA PHE A 138 -25.41 42.09 -17.72
C PHE A 138 -26.23 41.79 -18.96
N SER A 139 -25.66 42.00 -20.16
CA SER A 139 -26.42 42.01 -21.42
C SER A 139 -27.01 40.66 -21.84
N LYS A 140 -26.73 39.58 -21.10
CA LYS A 140 -27.27 38.23 -21.31
C LYS A 140 -28.34 37.83 -20.28
N ASP A 141 -28.53 38.59 -19.20
CA ASP A 141 -29.44 38.22 -18.12
C ASP A 141 -30.91 38.46 -18.52
N GLY A 142 -31.66 37.36 -18.67
CA GLY A 142 -32.91 37.31 -19.45
C GLY A 142 -34.20 37.12 -18.66
N PHE A 143 -34.25 37.42 -17.36
CA PHE A 143 -35.35 36.96 -16.49
C PHE A 143 -36.78 37.28 -16.98
N PRO A 144 -37.72 36.30 -16.84
CA PRO A 144 -39.14 36.47 -17.05
C PRO A 144 -39.83 37.16 -15.85
N GLY A 145 -41.11 37.50 -16.05
CA GLY A 145 -42.03 37.94 -14.99
C GLY A 145 -42.39 39.42 -15.06
N GLU A 146 -43.64 39.73 -14.67
CA GLU A 146 -44.27 41.04 -14.78
C GLU A 146 -43.43 42.20 -14.20
N PHE A 147 -42.72 41.95 -13.09
CA PHE A 147 -41.84 42.95 -12.47
C PHE A 147 -40.66 43.34 -13.38
N CYS A 148 -39.98 42.35 -13.96
CA CYS A 148 -38.87 42.57 -14.89
C CYS A 148 -39.35 43.21 -16.20
N GLU A 149 -40.50 42.80 -16.72
CA GLU A 149 -41.10 43.40 -17.92
C GLU A 149 -41.54 44.85 -17.69
N SER A 150 -42.13 45.14 -16.53
CA SER A 150 -42.51 46.51 -16.12
C SER A 150 -41.29 47.41 -15.98
N TRP A 151 -40.20 46.92 -15.37
CA TRP A 151 -38.95 47.66 -15.28
C TRP A 151 -38.29 47.86 -16.64
N LYS A 152 -38.14 46.81 -17.46
CA LYS A 152 -37.61 46.88 -18.84
C LYS A 152 -38.41 47.88 -19.69
N SER A 153 -39.73 47.95 -19.51
CA SER A 153 -40.61 48.91 -20.21
C SER A 153 -40.48 50.34 -19.67
N SER A 154 -40.31 50.52 -18.37
CA SER A 154 -40.01 51.83 -17.76
C SER A 154 -38.66 52.36 -18.23
N LEU A 155 -37.63 51.51 -18.31
CA LEU A 155 -36.28 51.90 -18.74
C LEU A 155 -36.22 52.30 -20.21
N LYS A 156 -37.00 51.66 -21.10
CA LYS A 156 -37.16 52.04 -22.52
C LYS A 156 -37.69 53.47 -22.75
N SER A 157 -38.23 54.14 -21.73
CA SER A 157 -38.65 55.55 -21.82
C SER A 157 -37.48 56.55 -21.71
N GLU A 158 -36.27 56.08 -21.44
CA GLU A 158 -35.06 56.89 -21.26
C GLU A 158 -33.98 56.54 -22.30
N SER A 159 -33.08 57.48 -22.57
CA SER A 159 -31.97 57.34 -23.53
C SER A 159 -30.64 56.95 -22.86
N PHE A 160 -30.66 55.93 -22.00
CA PHE A 160 -29.44 55.40 -21.37
C PHE A 160 -28.63 54.52 -22.34
N GLU A 161 -27.30 54.63 -22.28
CA GLU A 161 -26.36 53.79 -23.02
C GLU A 161 -26.02 52.56 -22.16
N ASN A 162 -26.49 51.37 -22.56
CA ASN A 162 -26.23 50.12 -21.85
C ASN A 162 -24.86 49.54 -22.24
N ILE A 163 -23.98 49.33 -21.25
CA ILE A 163 -22.65 48.74 -21.41
C ILE A 163 -22.63 47.36 -20.73
N ASP A 164 -22.18 46.33 -21.43
CA ASP A 164 -22.02 44.99 -20.82
C ASP A 164 -20.79 44.99 -19.89
N ILE A 165 -21.02 44.73 -18.60
CA ILE A 165 -19.95 44.62 -17.59
C ILE A 165 -19.66 43.16 -17.18
N SER A 166 -20.28 42.18 -17.85
CA SER A 166 -20.16 40.75 -17.54
C SER A 166 -18.70 40.27 -17.47
N GLY A 167 -17.81 40.82 -18.30
CA GLY A 167 -16.37 40.51 -18.31
C GLY A 167 -15.66 40.93 -17.02
N ALA A 168 -15.61 42.24 -16.77
CA ALA A 168 -14.98 42.81 -15.59
C ALA A 168 -15.55 42.26 -14.27
N ILE A 169 -16.88 42.09 -14.13
CA ILE A 169 -17.48 41.52 -12.92
C ILE A 169 -17.05 40.06 -12.71
N ALA A 170 -16.99 39.23 -13.77
CA ALA A 170 -16.44 37.88 -13.67
C ALA A 170 -15.00 37.90 -13.13
N TYR A 171 -14.15 38.80 -13.64
CA TYR A 171 -12.76 38.89 -13.21
C TYR A 171 -12.60 39.40 -11.76
N ILE A 172 -13.50 40.28 -11.30
CA ILE A 172 -13.62 40.67 -9.89
C ILE A 172 -13.99 39.46 -9.02
N MET A 173 -14.93 38.61 -9.42
CA MET A 173 -15.35 37.41 -8.66
C MET A 173 -14.42 36.19 -8.86
N CYS A 174 -13.43 36.25 -9.75
CA CYS A 174 -12.64 35.08 -10.15
C CYS A 174 -11.65 34.60 -9.05
N PRO A 175 -10.79 35.46 -8.45
CA PRO A 175 -10.02 35.10 -7.26
C PRO A 175 -10.89 34.93 -6.01
N LYS A 176 -10.86 33.72 -5.43
CA LYS A 176 -11.73 33.23 -4.35
C LYS A 176 -11.19 33.50 -2.95
N ASP A 177 -12.09 33.83 -2.01
CA ASP A 177 -11.81 33.84 -0.57
C ASP A 177 -11.68 32.40 -0.03
N GLU A 178 -11.00 32.20 1.10
CA GLU A 178 -10.79 30.87 1.69
C GLU A 178 -12.10 30.07 1.98
N PRO A 179 -13.21 30.67 2.47
CA PRO A 179 -14.49 29.96 2.61
C PRO A 179 -15.07 29.47 1.28
N GLU A 180 -14.83 30.18 0.17
CA GLU A 180 -15.26 29.76 -1.17
C GLU A 180 -14.44 28.57 -1.65
N ILE A 181 -13.12 28.62 -1.47
CA ILE A 181 -12.21 27.49 -1.79
C ILE A 181 -12.61 26.26 -0.97
N ASN A 182 -12.99 26.43 0.29
CA ASN A 182 -13.48 25.33 1.14
C ASN A 182 -14.82 24.75 0.67
N ASN A 183 -15.75 25.56 0.13
CA ASN A 183 -16.97 25.07 -0.50
C ASN A 183 -16.68 24.33 -1.83
N ILE A 184 -15.83 24.89 -2.69
CA ILE A 184 -15.41 24.28 -3.96
C ILE A 184 -14.69 22.95 -3.72
N ARG A 185 -13.84 22.86 -2.69
CA ARG A 185 -13.17 21.60 -2.31
C ARG A 185 -14.17 20.53 -1.87
N LYS A 186 -15.22 20.91 -1.12
CA LYS A 186 -16.32 19.99 -0.78
C LYS A 186 -17.08 19.53 -2.02
N ALA A 187 -17.46 20.44 -2.91
CA ALA A 187 -18.09 20.10 -4.18
C ALA A 187 -17.22 19.14 -5.03
N SER A 188 -15.91 19.40 -5.09
CA SER A 188 -14.94 18.58 -5.82
C SER A 188 -14.82 17.17 -5.25
N LEU A 189 -14.79 17.03 -3.91
CA LEU A 189 -14.80 15.73 -3.23
C LEU A 189 -16.10 14.97 -3.50
N VAL A 190 -17.27 15.62 -3.46
CA VAL A 190 -18.55 14.97 -3.81
C VAL A 190 -18.57 14.50 -5.26
N SER A 191 -18.01 15.27 -6.19
CA SER A 191 -17.89 14.87 -7.60
C SER A 191 -16.99 13.63 -7.76
N VAL A 192 -15.89 13.54 -7.01
CA VAL A 192 -15.00 12.36 -6.99
C VAL A 192 -15.69 11.16 -6.33
N ASP A 193 -16.45 11.37 -5.26
CA ASP A 193 -17.24 10.33 -4.58
C ASP A 193 -18.32 9.74 -5.50
N LEU A 194 -19.12 10.57 -6.17
CA LEU A 194 -20.15 10.12 -7.13
C LEU A 194 -19.55 9.44 -8.36
N PHE A 195 -18.42 9.95 -8.85
CA PHE A 195 -17.72 9.33 -9.97
C PHE A 195 -17.19 7.94 -9.60
N ASN A 196 -16.52 7.81 -8.45
CA ASN A 196 -15.86 6.56 -8.07
C ASN A 196 -16.78 5.51 -7.42
N LYS A 197 -17.74 5.92 -6.56
CA LYS A 197 -18.56 5.01 -5.73
C LYS A 197 -19.93 4.68 -6.33
N TYR A 198 -20.26 5.27 -7.48
CA TYR A 198 -21.55 5.08 -8.14
C TYR A 198 -21.39 4.98 -9.65
N LEU A 199 -20.91 6.03 -10.34
CA LEU A 199 -20.88 6.01 -11.81
C LEU A 199 -19.88 4.97 -12.35
N LYS A 200 -18.67 4.88 -11.77
CA LYS A 200 -17.70 3.84 -12.15
C LYS A 200 -18.25 2.44 -11.89
N ASP A 201 -18.72 2.20 -10.67
CA ASP A 201 -19.25 0.90 -10.26
C ASP A 201 -20.42 0.46 -11.15
N GLN A 202 -21.37 1.36 -11.42
CA GLN A 202 -22.51 1.07 -12.30
C GLN A 202 -22.13 0.87 -13.77
N ILE A 203 -21.03 1.47 -14.26
CA ILE A 203 -20.51 1.19 -15.60
C ILE A 203 -19.88 -0.20 -15.67
N MET A 204 -19.15 -0.63 -14.62
CA MET A 204 -18.63 -2.00 -14.52
C MET A 204 -19.78 -3.01 -14.38
N ASP A 205 -20.74 -2.79 -13.46
CA ASP A 205 -21.97 -3.58 -13.33
C ASP A 205 -22.76 -3.73 -14.66
N ILE A 206 -22.62 -2.78 -15.59
CA ILE A 206 -23.28 -2.78 -16.89
C ILE A 206 -22.49 -3.60 -17.91
N ILE A 207 -21.17 -3.43 -17.94
CA ILE A 207 -20.24 -4.14 -18.83
C ILE A 207 -20.21 -5.63 -18.46
N ASP A 208 -19.97 -5.94 -17.18
CA ASP A 208 -19.83 -7.29 -16.61
C ASP A 208 -21.14 -8.12 -16.67
N SER A 209 -22.17 -7.64 -17.36
CA SER A 209 -23.48 -8.27 -17.47
C SER A 209 -24.22 -7.96 -18.80
N ASP A 210 -23.54 -7.41 -19.82
CA ASP A 210 -24.10 -6.91 -21.10
C ASP A 210 -25.46 -6.16 -20.94
N LYS A 211 -25.54 -5.26 -19.94
CA LYS A 211 -26.80 -4.56 -19.65
C LYS A 211 -26.97 -3.40 -20.61
N LYS A 212 -27.92 -3.53 -21.55
CA LYS A 212 -28.24 -2.49 -22.56
C LYS A 212 -29.00 -1.29 -21.94
N VAL A 213 -28.31 -0.54 -21.09
CA VAL A 213 -28.77 0.69 -20.42
C VAL A 213 -28.55 1.91 -21.32
N LYS A 214 -29.36 2.96 -21.15
CA LYS A 214 -29.28 4.21 -21.94
C LYS A 214 -28.50 5.31 -21.23
N HIS A 215 -27.80 6.15 -21.97
CA HIS A 215 -27.02 7.27 -21.41
C HIS A 215 -27.85 8.14 -20.45
N ALA A 216 -29.05 8.58 -20.87
CA ALA A 216 -29.97 9.35 -20.02
C ALA A 216 -30.38 8.61 -18.73
N LYS A 217 -30.53 7.28 -18.76
CA LYS A 217 -30.92 6.49 -17.58
C LYS A 217 -29.78 6.42 -16.55
N LEU A 218 -28.52 6.40 -16.99
CA LEU A 218 -27.37 6.57 -16.10
C LEU A 218 -27.28 8.01 -15.55
N SER A 219 -27.56 9.04 -16.35
CA SER A 219 -27.64 10.44 -15.88
C SER A 219 -28.65 10.61 -14.73
N GLU A 220 -29.88 10.13 -14.91
CA GLU A 220 -30.93 10.11 -13.89
C GLU A 220 -30.49 9.34 -12.61
N GLY A 221 -29.69 8.28 -12.77
CA GLY A 221 -29.11 7.51 -11.67
C GLY A 221 -28.09 8.31 -10.86
N VAL A 222 -27.18 9.02 -11.54
CA VAL A 222 -26.16 9.87 -10.90
C VAL A 222 -26.80 11.07 -10.20
N GLU A 223 -27.86 11.65 -10.76
CA GLU A 223 -28.69 12.67 -10.12
C GLU A 223 -29.38 12.15 -8.86
N SER A 224 -29.91 10.92 -8.90
CA SER A 224 -30.53 10.27 -7.73
C SER A 224 -29.50 10.01 -6.62
N ALA A 225 -28.32 9.52 -6.99
CA ALA A 225 -27.22 9.20 -6.08
C ALA A 225 -26.67 10.42 -5.31
N LEU A 226 -26.82 11.64 -5.84
CA LEU A 226 -26.48 12.90 -5.15
C LEU A 226 -27.24 13.08 -3.83
N THR A 227 -28.45 12.52 -3.73
CA THR A 227 -29.29 12.61 -2.52
C THR A 227 -29.01 11.51 -1.50
N ASP A 228 -28.33 10.44 -1.90
CA ASP A 228 -28.07 9.26 -1.08
C ASP A 228 -26.76 9.40 -0.27
N LYS A 229 -26.90 9.27 1.04
CA LYS A 229 -25.80 9.34 2.03
C LYS A 229 -24.85 8.13 1.97
N LYS A 230 -25.19 7.06 1.24
CA LYS A 230 -24.26 5.95 0.93
C LYS A 230 -23.08 6.46 0.09
N TYR A 231 -23.34 7.28 -0.92
CA TYR A 231 -22.33 7.77 -1.84
C TYR A 231 -21.77 9.12 -1.38
N VAL A 232 -22.64 10.03 -0.93
CA VAL A 232 -22.29 11.39 -0.52
C VAL A 232 -21.99 11.47 0.98
N THR A 233 -20.73 11.71 1.33
CA THR A 233 -20.26 11.72 2.73
C THR A 233 -19.71 13.10 3.17
N GLY A 234 -19.83 13.44 4.46
CA GLY A 234 -19.22 14.64 5.05
C GLY A 234 -19.83 16.00 4.67
N VAL A 235 -20.93 16.03 3.92
CA VAL A 235 -21.65 17.25 3.50
C VAL A 235 -23.14 17.16 3.79
N ASP A 236 -23.80 18.32 3.75
CA ASP A 236 -25.26 18.45 3.85
C ASP A 236 -25.86 18.34 2.45
N SER A 237 -26.64 17.28 2.19
CA SER A 237 -27.27 17.03 0.89
C SER A 237 -28.44 17.97 0.57
N SER A 238 -28.92 18.78 1.53
CA SER A 238 -29.90 19.83 1.26
C SER A 238 -29.29 21.11 0.66
N LEU A 239 -27.96 21.20 0.61
CA LEU A 239 -27.19 22.34 0.08
C LEU A 239 -26.36 21.93 -1.14
N LEU A 240 -26.83 20.92 -1.86
CA LEU A 240 -26.09 20.15 -2.85
C LEU A 240 -26.94 19.94 -4.11
N GLU A 241 -26.41 20.39 -5.25
CA GLU A 241 -27.07 20.38 -6.57
C GLU A 241 -26.11 19.76 -7.60
N MET A 242 -26.61 19.39 -8.79
CA MET A 242 -25.73 19.23 -9.95
C MET A 242 -25.40 20.58 -10.58
N CYS A 243 -24.21 20.71 -11.16
CA CYS A 243 -23.86 21.87 -11.98
C CYS A 243 -24.56 21.83 -13.36
N TYR A 244 -24.80 20.62 -13.87
CA TYR A 244 -25.47 20.33 -15.14
C TYR A 244 -25.88 18.85 -15.12
N PRO A 245 -26.91 18.43 -15.89
CA PRO A 245 -27.29 17.02 -15.99
C PRO A 245 -26.09 16.16 -16.44
N PRO A 246 -25.69 15.10 -15.70
CA PRO A 246 -24.49 14.31 -16.00
C PRO A 246 -24.42 13.85 -17.46
N ILE A 247 -23.28 14.09 -18.10
CA ILE A 247 -23.08 13.84 -19.53
C ILE A 247 -22.31 12.54 -19.71
N ILE A 248 -22.93 11.58 -20.38
CA ILE A 248 -22.38 10.27 -20.70
C ILE A 248 -22.57 10.06 -22.22
N GLN A 249 -21.48 9.73 -22.91
CA GLN A 249 -21.42 9.60 -24.37
C GLN A 249 -20.54 8.40 -24.77
N SER A 250 -20.98 7.62 -25.75
CA SER A 250 -20.26 6.50 -26.36
C SER A 250 -20.76 6.26 -27.79
N GLY A 251 -20.29 5.22 -28.49
CA GLY A 251 -20.89 4.73 -29.74
C GLY A 251 -20.85 5.74 -30.90
N GLY A 252 -19.71 6.40 -31.12
CA GLY A 252 -19.53 7.40 -32.17
C GLY A 252 -20.14 8.79 -31.89
N ALA A 253 -21.09 8.91 -30.97
CA ALA A 253 -21.95 10.09 -30.79
C ALA A 253 -21.39 11.13 -29.79
N TYR A 254 -20.17 11.63 -30.01
CA TYR A 254 -19.49 12.51 -29.06
C TYR A 254 -19.71 14.01 -29.31
N SER A 255 -19.92 14.76 -28.23
CA SER A 255 -20.02 16.21 -28.21
C SER A 255 -19.34 16.74 -26.95
N LEU A 256 -18.05 17.07 -27.08
CA LEU A 256 -17.16 17.48 -25.97
C LEU A 256 -17.46 18.92 -25.51
N LYS A 257 -18.66 19.12 -24.96
CA LYS A 257 -19.20 20.39 -24.47
C LYS A 257 -20.11 20.12 -23.28
N PHE A 258 -19.95 20.89 -22.21
CA PHE A 258 -20.83 20.89 -21.03
C PHE A 258 -22.25 21.46 -21.28
N SER A 259 -22.63 21.68 -22.54
CA SER A 259 -23.98 22.00 -22.99
C SER A 259 -24.59 20.87 -23.84
N ALA A 260 -23.93 19.72 -23.92
CA ALA A 260 -24.54 18.49 -24.40
C ALA A 260 -25.40 17.88 -23.29
N LEU A 261 -26.29 16.96 -23.65
CA LEU A 261 -27.06 16.13 -22.74
C LEU A 261 -26.73 14.66 -23.02
N SER A 262 -26.86 13.81 -22.00
CA SER A 262 -26.89 12.36 -22.19
C SER A 262 -28.08 11.99 -23.08
N ASP A 263 -27.83 11.24 -24.15
CA ASP A 263 -28.85 10.92 -25.16
C ASP A 263 -29.70 9.68 -24.79
N LYS A 264 -30.51 9.21 -25.74
CA LYS A 264 -31.40 8.04 -25.56
C LYS A 264 -30.90 6.78 -26.27
N ASN A 265 -29.65 6.80 -26.75
CA ASN A 265 -28.95 5.63 -27.26
C ASN A 265 -28.49 4.75 -26.08
N HIS A 266 -28.12 3.52 -26.39
CA HIS A 266 -27.57 2.59 -25.40
C HIS A 266 -26.08 2.87 -25.19
N LEU A 267 -25.57 2.47 -24.02
CA LEU A 267 -24.13 2.53 -23.73
C LEU A 267 -23.40 1.52 -24.63
N HIS A 268 -22.43 2.01 -25.38
CA HIS A 268 -21.55 1.22 -26.24
C HIS A 268 -20.21 0.97 -25.53
N PHE A 269 -19.70 -0.25 -25.64
CA PHE A 269 -18.50 -0.70 -24.95
C PHE A 269 -17.23 -0.38 -25.75
N GLY A 270 -16.88 0.92 -25.77
CA GLY A 270 -15.65 1.43 -26.38
C GLY A 270 -15.09 2.58 -25.57
N ALA A 271 -15.03 3.78 -26.16
CA ALA A 271 -14.72 5.00 -25.41
C ALA A 271 -16.00 5.57 -24.76
N ILE A 272 -16.08 5.52 -23.43
CA ILE A 272 -17.21 6.02 -22.66
C ILE A 272 -16.78 7.33 -21.98
N VAL A 273 -17.17 8.47 -22.56
CA VAL A 273 -16.90 9.80 -22.01
C VAL A 273 -17.93 10.13 -20.93
N CYS A 274 -17.47 10.33 -19.69
CA CYS A 274 -18.27 10.73 -18.54
C CYS A 274 -17.85 12.11 -18.04
N SER A 275 -18.81 13.01 -17.84
CA SER A 275 -18.60 14.33 -17.21
C SER A 275 -19.73 14.64 -16.23
N LEU A 276 -19.37 14.97 -15.00
CA LEU A 276 -20.30 15.40 -13.95
C LEU A 276 -19.66 16.46 -13.06
N GLY A 277 -20.49 17.21 -12.34
CA GLY A 277 -20.01 18.20 -11.38
C GLY A 277 -21.05 18.49 -10.32
N ALA A 278 -20.71 18.26 -9.06
CA ALA A 278 -21.54 18.67 -7.93
C ALA A 278 -21.34 20.17 -7.64
N ARG A 279 -22.39 20.81 -7.13
CA ARG A 279 -22.44 22.21 -6.70
C ARG A 279 -22.81 22.25 -5.23
N TYR A 280 -21.94 22.77 -4.37
CA TYR A 280 -22.17 22.83 -2.91
C TYR A 280 -22.25 24.27 -2.44
N LYS A 281 -23.36 24.65 -1.78
CA LYS A 281 -23.68 26.05 -1.41
C LYS A 281 -23.51 27.01 -2.59
N SER A 282 -24.07 26.63 -3.75
CA SER A 282 -23.95 27.32 -5.04
C SER A 282 -22.56 27.34 -5.70
N TYR A 283 -21.49 26.85 -5.05
CA TYR A 283 -20.15 26.77 -5.65
C TYR A 283 -19.95 25.48 -6.43
N CYS A 284 -19.57 25.61 -7.70
CA CYS A 284 -19.42 24.54 -8.69
C CYS A 284 -18.09 23.79 -8.58
N SER A 285 -18.10 22.56 -9.08
CA SER A 285 -16.93 21.75 -9.39
C SER A 285 -17.18 20.92 -10.66
N ASN A 286 -16.14 20.29 -11.20
CA ASN A 286 -16.23 19.43 -12.38
C ASN A 286 -15.19 18.30 -12.33
N ILE A 287 -15.60 17.11 -12.76
CA ILE A 287 -14.73 16.02 -13.18
C ILE A 287 -15.18 15.50 -14.55
N SER A 288 -14.22 15.29 -15.44
CA SER A 288 -14.42 14.60 -16.72
C SER A 288 -13.36 13.51 -16.88
N ARG A 289 -13.79 12.32 -17.31
CA ARG A 289 -12.95 11.16 -17.58
C ARG A 289 -13.52 10.42 -18.78
N THR A 290 -12.67 9.62 -19.43
CA THR A 290 -13.10 8.62 -20.42
C THR A 290 -12.74 7.27 -19.84
N PHE A 291 -13.69 6.34 -19.78
CA PHE A 291 -13.42 4.91 -19.64
C PHE A 291 -13.16 4.31 -21.01
N LEU A 292 -12.30 3.30 -21.08
CA LEU A 292 -11.87 2.69 -22.32
C LEU A 292 -12.02 1.17 -22.21
N VAL A 293 -13.02 0.61 -22.88
CA VAL A 293 -13.20 -0.85 -22.98
C VAL A 293 -12.32 -1.39 -24.11
N ASN A 294 -11.60 -2.48 -23.86
CA ASN A 294 -10.66 -3.17 -24.76
C ASN A 294 -9.88 -2.23 -25.71
N PRO A 295 -9.15 -1.22 -25.17
CA PRO A 295 -8.53 -0.19 -26.00
C PRO A 295 -7.29 -0.68 -26.74
N THR A 296 -7.30 -0.48 -28.05
CA THR A 296 -6.15 -0.66 -28.95
C THR A 296 -4.97 0.21 -28.50
N GLU A 297 -3.74 -0.15 -28.89
CA GLU A 297 -2.54 0.61 -28.49
C GLU A 297 -2.63 2.10 -28.87
N GLU A 298 -3.18 2.43 -30.04
CA GLU A 298 -3.35 3.84 -30.46
C GLU A 298 -4.35 4.58 -29.56
N MET A 299 -5.41 3.92 -29.10
CA MET A 299 -6.36 4.50 -28.14
C MET A 299 -5.69 4.76 -26.78
N GLN A 300 -4.83 3.85 -26.33
CA GLN A 300 -4.06 4.01 -25.10
C GLN A 300 -3.00 5.12 -25.21
N GLU A 301 -2.24 5.18 -26.31
CA GLU A 301 -1.31 6.27 -26.61
C GLU A 301 -2.01 7.63 -26.61
N ASN A 302 -3.10 7.75 -27.36
CA ASN A 302 -3.81 9.02 -27.53
C ASN A 302 -4.43 9.50 -26.20
N TYR A 303 -4.81 8.58 -25.31
CA TYR A 303 -5.24 8.90 -23.94
C TYR A 303 -4.08 9.35 -23.05
N ASN A 304 -2.96 8.60 -23.01
CA ASN A 304 -1.78 8.98 -22.23
C ASN A 304 -1.20 10.32 -22.69
N PHE A 305 -1.21 10.58 -24.01
CA PHE A 305 -0.86 11.87 -24.59
C PHE A 305 -1.80 12.99 -24.10
N LEU A 306 -3.11 12.77 -24.09
CA LEU A 306 -4.09 13.74 -23.59
C LEU A 306 -3.86 14.10 -22.10
N VAL A 307 -3.49 13.12 -21.28
CA VAL A 307 -3.09 13.34 -19.88
C VAL A 307 -1.83 14.22 -19.80
N ASN A 308 -0.82 13.95 -20.62
CA ASN A 308 0.42 14.74 -20.63
C ASN A 308 0.18 16.21 -21.03
N VAL A 309 -0.68 16.48 -22.02
CA VAL A 309 -1.05 17.87 -22.40
C VAL A 309 -1.77 18.59 -21.25
N GLN A 310 -2.65 17.88 -20.52
CA GLN A 310 -3.29 18.43 -19.31
C GLN A 310 -2.24 18.84 -18.26
N GLU A 311 -1.17 18.06 -18.08
CA GLU A 311 -0.12 18.34 -17.11
C GLU A 311 0.80 19.51 -17.51
N GLU A 312 1.07 19.71 -18.80
CA GLU A 312 1.73 20.92 -19.29
C GLU A 312 0.91 22.20 -19.00
N ILE A 313 -0.41 22.14 -19.16
CA ILE A 313 -1.30 23.25 -18.78
C ILE A 313 -1.20 23.53 -17.27
N LEU A 314 -1.18 22.50 -16.42
CA LEU A 314 -1.04 22.66 -14.96
C LEU A 314 0.30 23.26 -14.53
N LYS A 315 1.39 22.99 -15.26
CA LYS A 315 2.72 23.61 -15.04
C LYS A 315 2.73 25.10 -15.40
N MET A 316 1.92 25.51 -16.38
CA MET A 316 1.85 26.89 -16.86
C MET A 316 0.77 27.75 -16.15
N LEU A 317 -0.21 27.14 -15.48
CA LEU A 317 -1.31 27.82 -14.77
C LEU A 317 -0.87 28.48 -13.44
N LYS A 318 0.00 29.49 -13.52
CA LYS A 318 0.60 30.22 -12.38
C LYS A 318 0.22 31.72 -12.38
N PRO A 319 0.25 32.42 -11.23
CA PRO A 319 -0.02 33.85 -11.18
C PRO A 319 0.85 34.67 -12.15
N GLY A 320 0.24 35.63 -12.85
CA GLY A 320 0.89 36.51 -13.83
C GLY A 320 0.99 35.97 -15.26
N ALA A 321 0.69 34.68 -15.51
CA ALA A 321 0.62 34.14 -16.87
C ALA A 321 -0.72 34.49 -17.54
N LYS A 322 -0.74 34.74 -18.86
CA LYS A 322 -2.00 34.97 -19.59
C LYS A 322 -2.62 33.68 -20.11
N LEU A 323 -3.95 33.64 -20.14
CA LEU A 323 -4.68 32.47 -20.62
C LEU A 323 -4.47 32.17 -22.12
N SER A 324 -4.18 33.19 -22.93
CA SER A 324 -3.76 33.04 -24.33
C SER A 324 -2.36 32.41 -24.48
N GLU A 325 -1.41 32.80 -23.63
CA GLU A 325 -0.04 32.26 -23.60
C GLU A 325 -0.04 30.79 -23.14
N ILE A 326 -0.84 30.46 -22.13
CA ILE A 326 -1.04 29.07 -21.65
C ILE A 326 -1.68 28.20 -22.73
N TYR A 327 -2.70 28.71 -23.44
CA TYR A 327 -3.30 28.01 -24.58
C TYR A 327 -2.29 27.78 -25.71
N GLN A 328 -1.51 28.81 -26.07
CA GLN A 328 -0.53 28.72 -27.15
C GLN A 328 0.57 27.69 -26.84
N HIS A 329 1.10 27.68 -25.61
CA HIS A 329 2.09 26.69 -25.18
C HIS A 329 1.59 25.24 -25.33
N ALA A 330 0.35 24.97 -24.89
CA ALA A 330 -0.25 23.64 -25.02
C ALA A 330 -0.56 23.27 -26.48
N ALA A 331 -0.98 24.24 -27.31
CA ALA A 331 -1.21 24.02 -28.75
C ALA A 331 0.10 23.75 -29.51
N ASP A 332 1.19 24.46 -29.18
CA ASP A 332 2.52 24.23 -29.79
C ASP A 332 3.13 22.89 -29.33
N TYR A 333 2.91 22.49 -28.07
CA TYR A 333 3.26 21.15 -27.59
C TYR A 333 2.49 20.06 -28.37
N VAL A 334 1.17 20.21 -28.54
CA VAL A 334 0.36 19.27 -29.36
C VAL A 334 0.89 19.18 -30.80
N LYS A 335 1.19 20.34 -31.39
CA LYS A 335 1.74 20.45 -32.76
C LYS A 335 3.14 19.85 -32.89
N LYS A 336 3.95 19.84 -31.82
CA LYS A 336 5.28 19.24 -31.80
C LYS A 336 5.23 17.71 -31.76
N GLU A 337 4.43 17.13 -30.85
CA GLU A 337 4.44 15.68 -30.60
C GLU A 337 3.51 14.89 -31.54
N LYS A 338 2.25 15.31 -31.70
CA LYS A 338 1.27 14.64 -32.59
C LYS A 338 0.52 15.67 -33.46
N PRO A 339 1.18 16.29 -34.47
CA PRO A 339 0.59 17.36 -35.30
C PRO A 339 -0.72 16.98 -36.01
N LYS A 340 -0.91 15.69 -36.35
CA LYS A 340 -2.16 15.18 -36.96
C LYS A 340 -3.40 15.41 -36.08
N LEU A 341 -3.24 15.53 -34.76
CA LEU A 341 -4.35 15.66 -33.81
C LEU A 341 -4.79 17.12 -33.57
N LEU A 342 -4.06 18.10 -34.08
CA LEU A 342 -4.25 19.52 -33.76
C LEU A 342 -5.66 20.04 -34.12
N ASP A 343 -6.23 19.61 -35.24
CA ASP A 343 -7.59 19.99 -35.68
C ASP A 343 -8.71 19.22 -34.95
N SER A 344 -8.39 18.04 -34.40
CA SER A 344 -9.29 17.18 -33.63
C SER A 344 -9.41 17.58 -32.15
N VAL A 345 -8.46 18.37 -31.65
CA VAL A 345 -8.35 18.81 -30.26
C VAL A 345 -9.33 19.94 -29.91
N THR A 346 -9.79 20.00 -28.65
CA THR A 346 -10.75 21.01 -28.19
C THR A 346 -10.23 22.45 -28.33
N LYS A 347 -11.04 23.33 -28.95
CA LYS A 347 -10.69 24.76 -29.26
C LYS A 347 -10.51 25.68 -28.04
N ASN A 348 -10.55 25.12 -26.84
CA ASN A 348 -10.26 25.73 -25.54
C ASN A 348 -9.84 24.61 -24.57
N PHE A 349 -9.02 24.92 -23.58
CA PHE A 349 -8.44 23.97 -22.62
C PHE A 349 -8.97 24.15 -21.19
N GLY A 350 -10.17 24.70 -21.08
CA GLY A 350 -10.84 24.98 -19.81
C GLY A 350 -11.31 26.42 -19.66
N PHE A 351 -11.81 26.72 -18.47
CA PHE A 351 -12.41 28.01 -18.11
C PHE A 351 -12.42 28.22 -16.59
N ALA A 352 -12.46 29.47 -16.15
CA ALA A 352 -12.64 29.77 -14.73
C ALA A 352 -14.03 29.34 -14.23
N MET A 353 -14.10 29.01 -12.94
CA MET A 353 -15.28 28.44 -12.29
C MET A 353 -15.47 29.03 -10.88
N GLY A 354 -16.71 29.06 -10.40
CA GLY A 354 -17.05 29.61 -9.10
C GLY A 354 -18.51 29.35 -8.74
N ILE A 355 -19.29 30.41 -8.54
CA ILE A 355 -20.75 30.34 -8.35
C ILE A 355 -21.44 30.00 -9.68
N GLU A 356 -20.88 30.51 -10.78
CA GLU A 356 -21.14 30.05 -12.14
C GLU A 356 -20.21 28.89 -12.50
N PHE A 357 -20.76 27.90 -13.21
CA PHE A 357 -20.00 26.75 -13.68
C PHE A 357 -18.94 27.13 -14.73
N ARG A 358 -19.27 28.01 -15.67
CA ARG A 358 -18.40 28.35 -16.82
C ARG A 358 -18.31 29.84 -17.08
N GLU A 359 -17.17 30.43 -16.70
CA GLU A 359 -16.87 31.84 -16.98
C GLU A 359 -16.58 32.10 -18.46
N ASN A 360 -17.55 32.68 -19.17
CA ASN A 360 -17.48 32.89 -20.61
C ASN A 360 -16.40 33.91 -21.06
N SER A 361 -15.99 34.83 -20.19
CA SER A 361 -14.94 35.82 -20.45
C SER A 361 -13.53 35.30 -20.11
N ILE A 362 -13.43 34.31 -19.21
CA ILE A 362 -12.17 33.82 -18.63
C ILE A 362 -11.97 32.35 -19.04
N ILE A 363 -11.64 32.16 -20.31
CA ILE A 363 -11.43 30.83 -20.92
C ILE A 363 -9.95 30.60 -21.25
N ILE A 364 -9.46 29.37 -21.12
CA ILE A 364 -8.12 28.98 -21.56
C ILE A 364 -8.18 28.80 -23.07
N GLY A 365 -7.95 29.89 -23.81
CA GLY A 365 -8.17 29.98 -25.25
C GLY A 365 -7.40 31.12 -25.90
N PRO A 366 -7.17 31.07 -27.23
CA PRO A 366 -6.12 31.86 -27.91
C PRO A 366 -6.33 33.37 -27.89
N LYS A 367 -7.56 33.84 -27.60
CA LYS A 367 -7.92 35.26 -27.57
C LYS A 367 -8.05 35.86 -26.16
N CYS A 368 -7.95 35.05 -25.10
CA CYS A 368 -8.19 35.53 -23.74
C CYS A 368 -6.93 36.21 -23.16
N GLN A 369 -6.95 37.54 -23.07
CA GLN A 369 -5.86 38.34 -22.49
C GLN A 369 -5.91 38.45 -20.96
N ALA A 370 -6.81 37.70 -20.31
CA ALA A 370 -6.90 37.68 -18.85
C ALA A 370 -5.65 37.06 -18.22
N GLU A 371 -5.09 37.76 -17.23
CA GLU A 371 -3.97 37.29 -16.42
C GLU A 371 -4.48 36.41 -15.27
N VAL A 372 -3.83 35.28 -15.05
CA VAL A 372 -4.08 34.38 -13.92
C VAL A 372 -3.66 35.06 -12.62
N LYS A 373 -4.53 35.01 -11.60
CA LYS A 373 -4.26 35.48 -10.24
C LYS A 373 -4.30 34.30 -9.25
N LYS A 374 -3.61 34.45 -8.12
CA LYS A 374 -3.70 33.52 -6.97
C LYS A 374 -5.17 33.31 -6.56
N ASN A 375 -5.50 32.12 -6.08
CA ASN A 375 -6.85 31.71 -5.67
C ASN A 375 -7.92 31.75 -6.78
N MET A 376 -7.54 31.91 -8.06
CA MET A 376 -8.46 31.57 -9.15
C MET A 376 -8.68 30.05 -9.20
N VAL A 377 -9.89 29.64 -9.57
CA VAL A 377 -10.27 28.25 -9.78
C VAL A 377 -10.66 28.05 -11.23
N PHE A 378 -10.15 26.98 -11.84
CA PHE A 378 -10.41 26.60 -13.23
C PHE A 378 -10.96 25.18 -13.30
N ASN A 379 -11.90 24.95 -14.21
CA ASN A 379 -12.15 23.63 -14.78
C ASN A 379 -11.16 23.49 -15.94
N VAL A 380 -10.05 22.77 -15.74
CA VAL A 380 -9.05 22.51 -16.78
C VAL A 380 -9.44 21.22 -17.49
N ASN A 381 -9.97 21.36 -18.71
CA ASN A 381 -10.47 20.26 -19.51
C ASN A 381 -9.91 20.31 -20.93
N ILE A 382 -9.58 19.15 -21.47
CA ILE A 382 -9.04 18.99 -22.82
C ILE A 382 -9.56 17.67 -23.40
N GLY A 383 -9.81 17.65 -24.70
CA GLY A 383 -10.22 16.45 -25.40
C GLY A 383 -9.77 16.40 -26.85
N ILE A 384 -9.94 15.22 -27.43
CA ILE A 384 -9.68 14.92 -28.84
C ILE A 384 -10.94 14.23 -29.37
N SER A 385 -11.44 14.69 -30.52
CA SER A 385 -12.72 14.27 -31.10
C SER A 385 -12.57 13.87 -32.56
N ASN A 386 -13.48 13.02 -33.05
CA ASN A 386 -13.42 12.45 -34.40
C ASN A 386 -12.13 11.63 -34.64
N LEU A 387 -11.69 10.87 -33.63
CA LEU A 387 -10.65 9.86 -33.82
C LEU A 387 -11.27 8.62 -34.46
N THR A 388 -10.53 7.97 -35.35
CA THR A 388 -10.98 6.75 -36.03
C THR A 388 -10.30 5.55 -35.37
N ASN A 389 -11.05 4.51 -35.02
CA ASN A 389 -10.49 3.19 -34.74
C ASN A 389 -10.56 2.37 -36.04
N THR A 390 -9.41 1.93 -36.57
CA THR A 390 -9.30 1.13 -37.79
C THR A 390 -9.55 -0.36 -37.58
N GLU A 391 -9.34 -0.87 -36.37
CA GLU A 391 -9.53 -2.28 -35.99
C GLU A 391 -10.99 -2.59 -35.63
N ALA A 392 -11.78 -1.55 -35.29
CA ALA A 392 -13.20 -1.68 -35.01
C ALA A 392 -13.97 -2.31 -36.19
N SER A 393 -14.60 -3.46 -35.95
CA SER A 393 -15.57 -4.08 -36.87
C SER A 393 -16.87 -3.25 -36.93
N GLU A 394 -17.41 -2.92 -35.75
CA GLU A 394 -18.66 -2.20 -35.56
C GLU A 394 -18.63 -0.74 -36.04
N LYS A 395 -19.78 -0.27 -36.55
CA LYS A 395 -19.94 1.13 -36.97
C LYS A 395 -19.86 2.13 -35.81
N GLU A 396 -20.26 1.71 -34.62
CA GLU A 396 -20.34 2.57 -33.42
C GLU A 396 -18.98 2.69 -32.72
N ALA A 397 -18.13 1.66 -32.80
CA ALA A 397 -16.75 1.67 -32.33
C ALA A 397 -15.78 2.43 -33.27
N LYS A 398 -16.07 2.51 -34.59
CA LYS A 398 -15.18 3.13 -35.61
C LYS A 398 -14.84 4.60 -35.38
N THR A 399 -15.66 5.34 -34.65
CA THR A 399 -15.36 6.72 -34.26
C THR A 399 -15.32 6.80 -32.74
N TYR A 400 -14.27 7.40 -32.18
CA TYR A 400 -14.12 7.63 -30.74
C TYR A 400 -13.72 9.07 -30.41
N ALA A 401 -13.87 9.43 -29.14
CA ALA A 401 -13.39 10.68 -28.58
C ALA A 401 -12.83 10.43 -27.18
N LEU A 402 -11.84 11.24 -26.80
CA LEU A 402 -11.19 11.21 -25.51
C LEU A 402 -11.38 12.57 -24.84
N PHE A 403 -11.79 12.59 -23.57
CA PHE A 403 -12.02 13.81 -22.82
C PHE A 403 -11.62 13.64 -21.35
N ILE A 404 -10.84 14.60 -20.86
CA ILE A 404 -10.40 14.67 -19.47
C ILE A 404 -10.59 16.07 -18.92
N GLY A 405 -10.95 16.17 -17.64
CA GLY A 405 -11.23 17.44 -16.99
C GLY A 405 -11.16 17.34 -15.48
N ASP A 406 -10.56 18.36 -14.86
CA ASP A 406 -10.37 18.43 -13.42
C ASP A 406 -10.63 19.84 -12.89
N THR A 407 -11.05 19.93 -11.64
CA THR A 407 -11.14 21.20 -10.92
C THR A 407 -9.78 21.54 -10.32
N VAL A 408 -9.29 22.76 -10.56
CA VAL A 408 -7.90 23.17 -10.29
C VAL A 408 -7.86 24.51 -9.56
N LEU A 409 -7.03 24.63 -8.53
CA LEU A 409 -6.78 25.85 -7.76
C LEU A 409 -5.38 26.41 -8.07
N VAL A 410 -5.31 27.70 -8.40
CA VAL A 410 -4.04 28.42 -8.60
C VAL A 410 -3.43 28.82 -7.26
N GLY A 411 -2.29 28.21 -6.92
CA GLY A 411 -1.48 28.54 -5.75
C GLY A 411 -0.47 29.66 -5.98
N ASP A 412 0.49 29.80 -5.07
CA ASP A 412 1.62 30.75 -5.18
C ASP A 412 2.71 30.31 -6.17
N GLN A 413 2.80 29.01 -6.45
CA GLN A 413 3.80 28.40 -7.34
C GLN A 413 3.15 27.35 -8.25
N ALA A 414 3.86 26.98 -9.32
CA ALA A 414 3.48 25.89 -10.21
C ALA A 414 3.96 24.53 -9.68
N PRO A 415 3.30 23.40 -10.05
CA PRO A 415 2.06 23.32 -10.82
C PRO A 415 0.82 23.68 -9.96
N ALA A 416 -0.26 24.04 -10.62
CA ALA A 416 -1.54 24.31 -9.95
C ALA A 416 -2.13 23.04 -9.29
N SER A 417 -2.88 23.22 -8.20
CA SER A 417 -3.36 22.13 -7.34
C SER A 417 -4.68 21.55 -7.86
N ILE A 418 -4.69 20.26 -8.21
CA ILE A 418 -5.92 19.52 -8.52
C ILE A 418 -6.77 19.37 -7.24
N MET A 419 -8.06 19.70 -7.33
CA MET A 419 -9.05 19.54 -6.26
C MET A 419 -9.98 18.34 -6.48
N THR A 420 -9.94 17.70 -7.66
CA THR A 420 -10.60 16.43 -7.98
C THR A 420 -9.59 15.27 -8.08
N PRO A 421 -9.09 14.71 -6.95
CA PRO A 421 -8.05 13.67 -6.94
C PRO A 421 -8.60 12.28 -7.33
N SER A 422 -9.18 12.14 -8.52
CA SER A 422 -9.57 10.84 -9.09
C SER A 422 -8.48 10.30 -10.02
N LYS A 423 -8.21 8.99 -9.93
CA LYS A 423 -7.18 8.31 -10.73
C LYS A 423 -7.47 8.48 -12.24
N LYS A 424 -6.41 8.65 -13.03
CA LYS A 424 -6.49 9.01 -14.47
C LYS A 424 -5.39 8.38 -15.35
N LYS A 425 -4.68 7.36 -14.86
CA LYS A 425 -3.75 6.55 -15.68
C LYS A 425 -4.55 5.46 -16.39
N ILE A 426 -4.05 4.95 -17.52
CA ILE A 426 -4.73 3.88 -18.28
C ILE A 426 -5.09 2.68 -17.38
N LYS A 427 -4.19 2.26 -16.46
CA LYS A 427 -4.42 1.20 -15.44
C LYS A 427 -5.57 1.42 -14.44
N ASN A 428 -6.36 2.50 -14.57
CA ASN A 428 -7.49 2.81 -13.67
C ASN A 428 -8.79 3.17 -14.41
N ILE A 429 -8.73 3.37 -15.72
CA ILE A 429 -9.84 3.78 -16.61
C ILE A 429 -10.00 2.87 -17.82
N GLY A 430 -8.97 2.10 -18.17
CA GLY A 430 -9.09 0.93 -19.04
C GLY A 430 -9.87 -0.17 -18.34
N ILE A 431 -10.73 -0.84 -19.10
CA ILE A 431 -11.53 -1.99 -18.70
C ILE A 431 -11.21 -3.06 -19.73
N PHE A 432 -10.59 -4.15 -19.28
CA PHE A 432 -10.16 -5.25 -20.14
C PHE A 432 -11.09 -6.44 -19.89
N ILE A 433 -12.06 -6.62 -20.77
CA ILE A 433 -12.95 -7.78 -20.81
C ILE A 433 -12.18 -8.91 -21.50
N LYS A 434 -12.19 -10.13 -20.94
CA LYS A 434 -11.82 -11.31 -21.72
C LYS A 434 -12.90 -11.49 -22.81
N ASP A 435 -12.53 -11.35 -24.08
CA ASP A 435 -13.48 -11.51 -25.18
C ASP A 435 -13.80 -13.01 -25.37
N ASP A 436 -14.92 -13.45 -24.79
CA ASP A 436 -15.55 -14.75 -25.04
C ASP A 436 -16.23 -14.82 -26.45
N SER A 437 -15.98 -13.83 -27.32
CA SER A 437 -16.81 -13.48 -28.47
C SER A 437 -16.40 -14.13 -29.81
N GLU A 438 -15.42 -15.02 -29.84
CA GLU A 438 -15.10 -15.86 -31.01
C GLU A 438 -15.70 -17.28 -30.92
N GLU A 439 -16.62 -17.55 -29.98
CA GLU A 439 -17.27 -18.87 -29.81
C GLU A 439 -18.82 -18.82 -29.79
N GLU A 440 -19.45 -18.19 -30.79
CA GLU A 440 -20.88 -18.41 -31.09
C GLU A 440 -21.08 -19.50 -32.17
N ASP A 441 -21.09 -20.78 -31.75
CA ASP A 441 -21.88 -21.83 -32.45
C ASP A 441 -22.14 -23.07 -31.55
N GLY A 442 -22.97 -22.91 -30.50
CA GLY A 442 -23.67 -24.03 -29.83
C GLY A 442 -23.59 -24.14 -28.29
N ASP A 443 -24.72 -23.82 -27.63
CA ASP A 443 -25.25 -24.37 -26.36
C ASP A 443 -24.25 -24.98 -25.33
N GLU A 444 -24.15 -24.52 -24.07
CA GLU A 444 -25.27 -24.48 -23.12
C GLU A 444 -24.98 -23.68 -21.81
N LYS A 445 -26.07 -23.41 -21.06
CA LYS A 445 -26.18 -22.89 -19.68
C LYS A 445 -25.75 -23.92 -18.63
N GLU A 446 -25.65 -23.72 -17.31
CA GLU A 446 -25.76 -22.63 -16.29
C GLU A 446 -24.96 -23.18 -15.06
N GLU A 447 -24.54 -22.50 -13.98
CA GLU A 447 -24.89 -21.24 -13.32
C GLU A 447 -23.74 -20.83 -12.36
N VAL A 448 -23.70 -19.59 -11.83
CA VAL A 448 -22.95 -19.25 -10.59
C VAL A 448 -23.93 -19.16 -9.42
N LYS A 449 -23.59 -19.73 -8.25
CA LYS A 449 -24.35 -19.54 -7.01
C LYS A 449 -23.48 -19.16 -5.80
N GLU A 450 -23.90 -18.11 -5.10
CA GLU A 450 -23.48 -17.80 -3.74
C GLU A 450 -23.82 -18.96 -2.79
N ASP A 451 -23.05 -19.15 -1.71
CA ASP A 451 -23.51 -19.94 -0.57
C ASP A 451 -23.93 -19.04 0.61
N LYS A 452 -25.24 -19.04 0.88
CA LYS A 452 -25.82 -18.72 2.19
C LYS A 452 -26.55 -20.00 2.64
N GLY A 453 -25.89 -20.78 3.49
CA GLY A 453 -26.16 -22.22 3.64
C GLY A 453 -27.40 -22.64 4.45
N THR A 454 -27.21 -23.69 5.27
CA THR A 454 -28.22 -24.53 5.96
C THR A 454 -28.98 -25.55 5.10
N GLU A 455 -28.29 -26.66 4.82
CA GLU A 455 -28.64 -28.03 5.26
C GLU A 455 -30.00 -28.67 4.87
N ILE A 456 -29.98 -29.87 4.25
CA ILE A 456 -30.68 -31.14 4.65
C ILE A 456 -30.77 -32.20 3.51
N LEU A 457 -30.16 -33.38 3.76
CA LEU A 457 -30.47 -34.76 3.29
C LEU A 457 -30.97 -35.08 1.83
N GLY A 458 -30.25 -35.94 1.09
CA GLY A 458 -30.83 -36.66 -0.08
C GLY A 458 -29.92 -37.70 -0.79
N ARG A 459 -30.20 -39.02 -0.65
CA ARG A 459 -29.35 -40.12 -1.18
C ARG A 459 -29.47 -40.41 -2.69
N SER A 460 -28.32 -40.56 -3.34
CA SER A 460 -27.96 -41.59 -4.35
C SER A 460 -28.70 -41.69 -5.71
N LYS A 461 -27.96 -41.42 -6.79
CA LYS A 461 -27.74 -42.37 -7.91
C LYS A 461 -26.38 -42.10 -8.59
N ARG A 462 -25.96 -42.98 -9.52
CA ARG A 462 -24.59 -43.06 -10.07
C ARG A 462 -24.60 -43.30 -11.59
N ASN A 463 -23.46 -42.99 -12.23
CA ASN A 463 -23.01 -43.41 -13.56
C ASN A 463 -23.81 -42.89 -14.77
N ALA A 464 -23.40 -41.73 -15.32
CA ALA A 464 -23.67 -41.32 -16.71
C ALA A 464 -22.73 -40.21 -17.26
N VAL A 465 -21.70 -39.77 -16.52
CA VAL A 465 -20.87 -38.61 -16.89
C VAL A 465 -19.38 -38.95 -16.70
N LEU A 466 -18.73 -39.43 -17.76
CA LEU A 466 -17.27 -39.62 -17.80
C LEU A 466 -16.63 -39.38 -19.18
N GLU A 467 -17.41 -39.29 -20.26
CA GLU A 467 -16.87 -39.13 -21.64
C GLU A 467 -16.99 -37.68 -22.16
N ASN A 468 -18.05 -36.95 -21.83
CA ASN A 468 -18.27 -35.59 -22.34
C ASN A 468 -17.33 -34.50 -21.76
N LYS A 469 -16.55 -34.79 -20.71
CA LYS A 469 -15.63 -33.78 -20.13
C LYS A 469 -14.31 -33.64 -20.91
N LEU A 470 -13.96 -34.66 -21.70
CA LEU A 470 -12.63 -34.84 -22.29
C LEU A 470 -12.46 -34.19 -23.69
N ARG A 471 -13.34 -33.25 -24.05
CA ARG A 471 -13.36 -32.59 -25.37
C ARG A 471 -13.34 -31.06 -25.35
N THR A 472 -13.75 -30.42 -24.26
CA THR A 472 -13.65 -28.96 -24.09
C THR A 472 -12.29 -28.54 -23.52
N GLU A 473 -11.66 -29.40 -22.71
CA GLU A 473 -10.32 -29.14 -22.15
C GLU A 473 -9.26 -28.97 -23.27
N THR A 474 -9.34 -29.76 -24.35
CA THR A 474 -8.37 -29.78 -25.46
C THR A 474 -8.30 -28.48 -26.29
N ASN A 475 -9.45 -27.87 -26.62
CA ASN A 475 -9.49 -26.65 -27.44
C ASN A 475 -8.81 -25.45 -26.74
N THR A 476 -9.01 -25.33 -25.43
CA THR A 476 -8.35 -24.29 -24.62
C THR A 476 -6.85 -24.53 -24.47
N GLU A 477 -6.39 -25.78 -24.57
CA GLU A 477 -4.97 -26.15 -24.48
C GLU A 477 -4.23 -25.83 -25.79
N GLU A 478 -4.85 -26.08 -26.95
CA GLU A 478 -4.30 -25.67 -28.25
C GLU A 478 -4.17 -24.15 -28.37
N LYS A 479 -5.20 -23.38 -27.96
CA LYS A 479 -5.13 -21.90 -27.90
C LYS A 479 -3.99 -21.41 -27.00
N ARG A 480 -3.83 -22.00 -25.80
CA ARG A 480 -2.70 -21.72 -24.89
C ARG A 480 -1.34 -22.03 -25.55
N LYS A 481 -1.22 -23.16 -26.24
CA LYS A 481 0.02 -23.58 -26.93
C LYS A 481 0.41 -22.65 -28.09
N GLN A 482 -0.57 -22.11 -28.82
CA GLN A 482 -0.31 -21.13 -29.90
C GLN A 482 0.23 -19.82 -29.34
N HIS A 483 -0.45 -19.20 -28.37
CA HIS A 483 -0.02 -17.94 -27.75
C HIS A 483 1.37 -18.06 -27.09
N GLN A 484 1.63 -19.16 -26.38
CA GLN A 484 2.94 -19.46 -25.81
C GLN A 484 4.06 -19.59 -26.87
N LYS A 485 3.74 -20.02 -28.10
CA LYS A 485 4.68 -20.11 -29.22
C LYS A 485 5.01 -18.75 -29.83
N GLU A 486 4.04 -17.83 -29.89
CA GLU A 486 4.26 -16.44 -30.30
C GLU A 486 5.10 -15.67 -29.27
N LEU A 487 4.80 -15.86 -27.98
CA LEU A 487 5.61 -15.32 -26.88
C LEU A 487 7.07 -15.81 -26.95
N ALA A 488 7.32 -17.06 -27.33
CA ALA A 488 8.68 -17.59 -27.49
C ALA A 488 9.49 -16.85 -28.57
N GLN A 489 8.86 -16.51 -29.70
CA GLN A 489 9.52 -15.76 -30.79
C GLN A 489 9.82 -14.32 -30.36
N LEU A 490 8.81 -13.63 -29.83
CA LEU A 490 8.95 -12.26 -29.30
C LEU A 490 9.99 -12.18 -28.17
N LEU A 491 10.11 -13.23 -27.34
CA LEU A 491 11.10 -13.31 -26.28
C LEU A 491 12.52 -13.43 -26.84
N ASN A 492 12.77 -14.36 -27.76
CA ASN A 492 14.08 -14.54 -28.40
C ASN A 492 14.55 -13.27 -29.13
N GLU A 493 13.65 -12.57 -29.83
CA GLU A 493 13.96 -11.26 -30.45
C GLU A 493 14.32 -10.21 -29.40
N LYS A 494 13.47 -10.03 -28.37
CA LYS A 494 13.71 -9.07 -27.28
C LYS A 494 14.97 -9.41 -26.46
N ALA A 495 15.37 -10.68 -26.38
CA ALA A 495 16.60 -11.13 -25.72
C ALA A 495 17.84 -10.77 -26.56
N LYS A 496 17.82 -11.03 -27.88
CA LYS A 496 18.89 -10.63 -28.81
C LYS A 496 19.06 -9.11 -28.88
N GLU A 497 17.96 -8.36 -28.83
CA GLU A 497 17.98 -6.89 -28.67
C GLU A 497 18.56 -6.40 -27.34
N ARG A 498 18.42 -7.16 -26.25
CA ARG A 498 19.02 -6.82 -24.94
C ARG A 498 20.53 -7.12 -24.94
N LEU A 499 20.93 -8.30 -25.38
CA LEU A 499 22.33 -8.73 -25.43
C LEU A 499 23.20 -7.83 -26.32
N SER A 500 22.72 -7.48 -27.52
CA SER A 500 23.41 -6.54 -28.43
C SER A 500 23.60 -5.13 -27.85
N LYS A 501 22.83 -4.74 -26.82
CA LYS A 501 22.97 -3.47 -26.09
C LYS A 501 23.78 -3.60 -24.79
N GLN A 502 24.01 -4.81 -24.30
CA GLN A 502 24.71 -5.12 -23.05
C GLN A 502 26.19 -5.51 -23.27
N GLY A 503 26.57 -5.82 -24.52
CA GLY A 503 27.89 -6.25 -24.97
C GLY A 503 29.03 -5.22 -24.92
N ASP A 504 29.33 -4.65 -23.74
CA ASP A 504 30.72 -4.30 -23.36
C ASP A 504 30.96 -4.27 -21.83
N SER A 505 30.06 -4.87 -21.04
CA SER A 505 30.17 -4.92 -19.56
C SER A 505 31.13 -6.02 -19.10
N LYS A 506 32.42 -5.91 -19.44
CA LYS A 506 33.46 -6.80 -18.87
C LYS A 506 33.53 -6.63 -17.36
N GLU A 507 33.37 -7.72 -16.61
CA GLU A 507 33.61 -7.71 -15.17
C GLU A 507 35.03 -7.25 -14.87
N VAL A 508 35.17 -6.34 -13.90
CA VAL A 508 36.48 -5.86 -13.44
C VAL A 508 37.08 -6.93 -12.51
N GLU A 509 37.83 -7.86 -13.09
CA GLU A 509 38.50 -8.94 -12.38
C GLU A 509 39.27 -8.43 -11.16
N LYS A 510 38.82 -8.80 -9.95
CA LYS A 510 39.45 -8.36 -8.69
C LYS A 510 40.77 -9.09 -8.45
N VAL A 511 41.86 -8.58 -9.02
CA VAL A 511 43.23 -9.01 -8.73
C VAL A 511 43.47 -9.02 -7.22
N ARG A 512 43.92 -10.17 -6.69
CA ARG A 512 44.12 -10.36 -5.25
C ARG A 512 45.21 -9.42 -4.73
N LYS A 513 44.88 -8.55 -3.77
CA LYS A 513 45.83 -7.58 -3.17
C LYS A 513 47.02 -8.33 -2.55
N ASN A 514 48.24 -8.09 -3.05
CA ASN A 514 49.47 -8.72 -2.56
C ASN A 514 49.87 -8.17 -1.16
N THR A 515 49.34 -8.77 -0.10
CA THR A 515 49.70 -8.46 1.28
C THR A 515 51.04 -9.11 1.65
N ALA A 516 52.11 -8.32 1.68
CA ALA A 516 53.45 -8.77 2.06
C ALA A 516 53.64 -8.77 3.59
N SER A 517 54.13 -9.89 4.15
CA SER A 517 54.37 -10.13 5.57
C SER A 517 55.14 -9.00 6.28
N TYR A 518 56.31 -8.67 5.74
CA TYR A 518 57.19 -7.59 6.20
C TYR A 518 57.73 -6.82 5.00
N LYS A 519 57.90 -5.49 5.16
CA LYS A 519 58.44 -4.60 4.11
C LYS A 519 59.91 -4.26 4.30
N SER A 520 60.50 -4.63 5.44
CA SER A 520 61.93 -4.44 5.73
C SER A 520 62.38 -5.37 6.86
N MET A 521 63.68 -5.73 6.89
CA MET A 521 64.26 -6.62 7.91
C MET A 521 64.06 -6.09 9.35
N SER A 522 63.95 -4.77 9.52
CA SER A 522 63.68 -4.13 10.81
C SER A 522 62.30 -4.42 11.41
N GLN A 523 61.38 -4.99 10.63
CA GLN A 523 60.03 -5.38 11.07
C GLN A 523 59.94 -6.84 11.53
N MET A 524 60.97 -7.65 11.26
CA MET A 524 60.99 -9.06 11.65
C MET A 524 61.23 -9.20 13.18
N PRO A 525 60.41 -10.00 13.90
CA PRO A 525 60.59 -10.28 15.31
C PRO A 525 62.00 -10.79 15.66
N ARG A 526 62.53 -10.34 16.80
CA ARG A 526 63.86 -10.72 17.32
C ARG A 526 63.78 -11.64 18.55
N GLU A 527 62.63 -12.26 18.75
CA GLU A 527 62.31 -13.16 19.85
C GLU A 527 63.26 -14.38 19.89
N PRO A 528 63.50 -14.97 21.07
CA PRO A 528 64.33 -16.18 21.18
C PRO A 528 63.78 -17.33 20.33
N GLU A 529 62.45 -17.50 20.27
CA GLU A 529 61.80 -18.56 19.49
C GLU A 529 62.19 -18.54 18.00
N VAL A 530 62.36 -17.35 17.40
CA VAL A 530 62.78 -17.20 15.99
C VAL A 530 64.28 -17.52 15.80
N LYS A 531 65.11 -17.36 16.84
CA LYS A 531 66.54 -17.71 16.83
C LYS A 531 66.77 -19.20 17.09
N ASP A 532 65.95 -19.78 17.96
CA ASP A 532 65.90 -21.20 18.30
C ASP A 532 65.29 -22.07 17.17
N LEU A 533 64.93 -21.45 16.04
CA LEU A 533 64.26 -22.09 14.90
C LEU A 533 62.93 -22.79 15.28
N LYS A 534 62.17 -22.21 16.22
CA LYS A 534 60.82 -22.65 16.56
C LYS A 534 59.80 -21.98 15.63
N LEU A 535 58.64 -22.61 15.46
CA LEU A 535 57.52 -22.01 14.72
C LEU A 535 56.96 -20.82 15.52
N TYR A 536 56.95 -19.62 14.92
CA TYR A 536 56.49 -18.39 15.55
C TYR A 536 55.31 -17.78 14.77
N VAL A 537 54.32 -17.21 15.49
CA VAL A 537 53.15 -16.57 14.88
C VAL A 537 53.09 -15.11 15.29
N ASP A 538 53.45 -14.22 14.38
CA ASP A 538 53.29 -12.78 14.58
C ASP A 538 51.80 -12.41 14.41
N LYS A 539 51.14 -12.14 15.54
CA LYS A 539 49.72 -11.75 15.61
C LYS A 539 49.44 -10.32 15.13
N LYS A 540 50.48 -9.50 14.94
CA LYS A 540 50.39 -8.08 14.56
C LYS A 540 50.60 -7.87 13.05
N TYR A 541 51.46 -8.67 12.44
CA TYR A 541 51.69 -8.74 11.00
C TYR A 541 51.05 -9.96 10.34
N GLU A 542 50.21 -10.69 11.08
CA GLU A 542 49.36 -11.80 10.62
C GLU A 542 50.15 -12.82 9.78
N THR A 543 51.29 -13.23 10.34
CA THR A 543 52.38 -13.91 9.63
C THR A 543 52.94 -15.06 10.46
N VAL A 544 53.16 -16.22 9.83
CA VAL A 544 53.83 -17.39 10.42
C VAL A 544 55.28 -17.41 9.97
N ILE A 545 56.22 -17.44 10.91
CA ILE A 545 57.66 -17.58 10.64
C ILE A 545 58.01 -19.05 10.80
N MET A 546 58.56 -19.65 9.75
CA MET A 546 58.77 -21.10 9.64
C MET A 546 60.21 -21.43 9.21
N PRO A 547 60.91 -22.35 9.90
CA PRO A 547 62.30 -22.70 9.59
C PRO A 547 62.36 -23.63 8.38
N ILE A 548 62.64 -23.10 7.19
CA ILE A 548 62.90 -23.90 5.99
C ILE A 548 64.39 -24.23 5.95
N PHE A 549 64.74 -25.49 6.27
CA PHE A 549 66.11 -26.00 6.31
C PHE A 549 67.11 -25.09 7.07
N GLY A 550 66.67 -24.54 8.22
CA GLY A 550 67.47 -23.65 9.05
C GLY A 550 67.32 -22.14 8.78
N ILE A 551 66.52 -21.75 7.77
CA ILE A 551 66.25 -20.34 7.45
C ILE A 551 64.84 -19.96 7.95
N PRO A 552 64.66 -18.98 8.85
CA PRO A 552 63.34 -18.53 9.29
C PRO A 552 62.66 -17.68 8.20
N VAL A 553 61.71 -18.29 7.46
CA VAL A 553 60.99 -17.65 6.34
C VAL A 553 59.57 -17.21 6.77
N PRO A 554 59.16 -15.96 6.52
CA PRO A 554 57.87 -15.44 6.96
C PRO A 554 56.75 -15.53 5.89
N PHE A 555 55.69 -16.28 6.19
CA PHE A 555 54.50 -16.48 5.35
C PHE A 555 53.29 -15.75 5.91
N HIS A 556 52.71 -14.82 5.14
CA HIS A 556 51.47 -14.14 5.52
C HIS A 556 50.29 -15.12 5.51
N ILE A 557 49.38 -15.00 6.49
CA ILE A 557 48.27 -15.96 6.71
C ILE A 557 47.37 -16.14 5.48
N SER A 558 47.21 -15.11 4.63
CA SER A 558 46.44 -15.22 3.36
C SER A 558 47.05 -16.18 2.32
N THR A 559 48.30 -16.62 2.51
CA THR A 559 48.98 -17.60 1.66
C THR A 559 48.77 -19.05 2.14
N ILE A 560 48.25 -19.25 3.35
CA ILE A 560 47.99 -20.57 3.94
C ILE A 560 46.52 -20.95 3.71
N LYS A 561 46.28 -22.07 3.03
CA LYS A 561 44.94 -22.58 2.70
C LYS A 561 44.25 -23.18 3.93
N ASN A 562 44.92 -24.16 4.55
CA ASN A 562 44.51 -24.77 5.81
C ASN A 562 45.73 -25.40 6.51
N ILE A 563 45.52 -25.86 7.75
CA ILE A 563 46.52 -26.52 8.58
C ILE A 563 45.90 -27.75 9.23
N SER A 564 46.62 -28.86 9.25
CA SER A 564 46.21 -30.12 9.88
C SER A 564 47.33 -30.67 10.75
N GLN A 565 46.93 -31.36 11.82
CA GLN A 565 47.85 -32.01 12.76
C GLN A 565 47.48 -33.49 12.86
N SER A 566 48.49 -34.38 12.84
CA SER A 566 48.36 -35.79 13.20
C SER A 566 49.36 -36.14 14.30
N VAL A 567 49.06 -37.18 15.08
CA VAL A 567 49.93 -37.70 16.13
C VAL A 567 50.06 -39.20 15.94
N GLU A 568 51.28 -39.66 15.71
CA GLU A 568 51.62 -41.04 15.36
C GLU A 568 52.66 -41.54 16.38
N GLY A 569 52.14 -42.04 17.50
CA GLY A 569 52.95 -42.54 18.62
C GLY A 569 53.89 -41.47 19.19
N GLU A 570 55.20 -41.70 19.05
CA GLU A 570 56.25 -40.82 19.56
C GLU A 570 56.39 -39.50 18.81
N TYR A 571 55.70 -39.30 17.68
CA TYR A 571 55.84 -38.10 16.85
C TYR A 571 54.52 -37.35 16.63
N THR A 572 54.59 -36.02 16.67
CA THR A 572 53.54 -35.11 16.21
C THR A 572 53.94 -34.53 14.85
N TYR A 573 53.01 -34.56 13.90
CA TYR A 573 53.15 -33.95 12.59
C TYR A 573 52.22 -32.73 12.45
N LEU A 574 52.75 -31.63 11.90
CA LEU A 574 51.99 -30.43 11.59
C LEU A 574 52.15 -30.10 10.10
N ARG A 575 51.09 -30.33 9.33
CA ARG A 575 51.04 -30.06 7.88
C ARG A 575 50.37 -28.72 7.61
N ILE A 576 51.08 -27.84 6.91
CA ILE A 576 50.66 -26.50 6.54
C ILE A 576 50.53 -26.49 5.02
N ASN A 577 49.29 -26.36 4.52
CA ASN A 577 48.99 -26.35 3.08
C ASN A 577 48.82 -24.92 2.61
N PHE A 578 49.39 -24.57 1.46
CA PHE A 578 49.40 -23.21 0.92
C PHE A 578 48.43 -23.06 -0.26
N PHE A 579 48.12 -21.81 -0.61
CA PHE A 579 47.41 -21.47 -1.84
C PHE A 579 48.37 -21.52 -3.03
N HIS A 580 48.10 -22.44 -3.96
CA HIS A 580 48.79 -22.57 -5.25
C HIS A 580 47.77 -22.64 -6.41
N PRO A 581 48.16 -22.37 -7.66
CA PRO A 581 47.33 -22.64 -8.84
C PRO A 581 46.82 -24.09 -8.85
N GLY A 582 45.54 -24.29 -9.16
CA GLY A 582 44.86 -25.58 -9.03
C GLY A 582 44.33 -25.92 -7.62
N ALA A 583 44.80 -25.27 -6.55
CA ALA A 583 44.32 -25.52 -5.19
C ALA A 583 42.87 -25.05 -4.92
N THR A 584 42.31 -24.24 -5.82
CA THR A 584 41.05 -23.49 -5.64
C THR A 584 39.97 -23.79 -6.70
N MET A 585 40.09 -24.89 -7.46
CA MET A 585 39.12 -25.26 -8.51
C MET A 585 37.69 -25.57 -8.02
N GLY A 586 37.44 -25.57 -6.70
CA GLY A 586 36.11 -25.70 -6.10
C GLY A 586 35.48 -24.35 -5.75
N ARG A 587 34.50 -23.90 -6.55
CA ARG A 587 33.56 -22.78 -6.32
C ARG A 587 34.19 -21.38 -6.12
N ASN A 588 34.10 -20.56 -7.17
CA ASN A 588 34.13 -19.09 -7.21
C ASN A 588 35.36 -18.33 -6.66
N GLU A 589 36.26 -18.90 -5.87
CA GLU A 589 37.54 -18.24 -5.53
C GLU A 589 38.62 -18.51 -6.59
N GLY A 590 38.32 -18.05 -7.82
CA GLY A 590 39.25 -17.90 -8.94
C GLY A 590 40.28 -16.79 -8.68
N GLY A 591 41.06 -16.93 -7.60
CA GLY A 591 42.05 -15.94 -7.19
C GLY A 591 43.19 -15.83 -8.21
N ILE A 592 43.11 -14.83 -9.09
CA ILE A 592 44.16 -14.52 -10.07
C ILE A 592 45.46 -14.23 -9.31
N TYR A 593 46.40 -15.16 -9.39
CA TYR A 593 47.76 -14.99 -8.87
C TYR A 593 48.50 -14.00 -9.78
N PRO A 594 49.14 -12.93 -9.26
CA PRO A 594 49.81 -11.93 -10.10
C PRO A 594 50.91 -12.45 -11.02
N ASN A 595 51.43 -13.66 -10.78
CA ASN A 595 52.17 -14.48 -11.75
C ASN A 595 51.61 -15.91 -11.67
N PRO A 596 50.84 -16.41 -12.66
CA PRO A 596 50.30 -17.77 -12.63
C PRO A 596 51.38 -18.85 -12.86
N GLU A 597 52.45 -18.53 -13.61
CA GLU A 597 53.56 -19.43 -13.93
C GLU A 597 54.64 -19.53 -12.84
N ALA A 598 54.47 -18.86 -11.70
CA ALA A 598 55.46 -18.91 -10.62
C ALA A 598 55.53 -20.30 -9.95
N THR A 599 56.69 -20.69 -9.41
CA THR A 599 56.82 -21.90 -8.60
C THR A 599 56.25 -21.67 -7.19
N PHE A 600 55.09 -22.28 -6.90
CA PHE A 600 54.43 -22.21 -5.59
C PHE A 600 54.79 -23.41 -4.70
N VAL A 601 54.84 -23.18 -3.39
CA VAL A 601 54.87 -24.25 -2.39
C VAL A 601 53.47 -24.84 -2.27
N LYS A 602 53.34 -26.18 -2.27
CA LYS A 602 52.06 -26.87 -2.03
C LYS A 602 51.78 -27.05 -0.54
N GLU A 603 52.67 -27.74 0.15
CA GLU A 603 52.55 -28.09 1.56
C GLU A 603 53.92 -28.22 2.22
N VAL A 604 53.99 -27.94 3.52
CA VAL A 604 55.16 -28.20 4.37
C VAL A 604 54.68 -28.99 5.58
N THR A 605 55.33 -30.12 5.89
CA THR A 605 55.04 -30.92 7.09
C THR A 605 56.22 -30.86 8.04
N TYR A 606 56.01 -30.31 9.24
CA TYR A 606 56.95 -30.39 10.34
C TYR A 606 56.68 -31.66 11.17
N ARG A 607 57.75 -32.31 11.65
CA ARG A 607 57.67 -33.44 12.59
C ARG A 607 58.45 -33.09 13.86
N SER A 608 57.88 -33.37 15.02
CA SER A 608 58.52 -33.20 16.33
C SER A 608 58.31 -34.43 17.20
N SER A 609 59.27 -34.71 18.09
CA SER A 609 59.12 -35.73 19.12
C SER A 609 58.11 -35.29 20.19
N ASN A 610 57.37 -36.27 20.72
CA ASN A 610 56.54 -36.21 21.91
C ASN A 610 57.30 -36.63 23.17
N VAL A 611 58.47 -37.26 23.02
CA VAL A 611 59.35 -37.67 24.13
C VAL A 611 59.97 -36.43 24.78
N LYS A 612 60.13 -36.47 26.10
CA LYS A 612 60.66 -35.39 26.92
C LYS A 612 62.05 -35.74 27.45
N ASP A 613 63.07 -35.07 26.92
CA ASP A 613 64.46 -35.28 27.36
C ASP A 613 64.70 -34.79 28.80
N HIS A 614 65.68 -35.40 29.46
CA HIS A 614 66.00 -35.18 30.88
C HIS A 614 66.64 -33.80 31.13
N GLY A 615 65.80 -32.77 31.22
CA GLY A 615 66.20 -31.40 31.59
C GLY A 615 65.25 -30.33 31.04
N GLU A 616 64.51 -30.62 29.98
CA GLU A 616 63.55 -29.68 29.41
C GLU A 616 62.24 -29.65 30.22
N ALA A 617 61.55 -28.50 30.23
CA ALA A 617 60.30 -28.35 30.97
C ALA A 617 59.09 -28.95 30.24
N VAL A 618 59.06 -28.86 28.91
CA VAL A 618 57.92 -29.20 28.05
C VAL A 618 58.43 -29.97 26.83
N ALA A 619 57.69 -30.97 26.35
CA ALA A 619 58.08 -31.72 25.16
C ALA A 619 58.07 -30.83 23.89
N PRO A 620 59.01 -31.00 22.94
CA PRO A 620 59.10 -30.18 21.74
C PRO A 620 57.83 -30.10 20.88
N SER A 621 57.01 -31.16 20.86
CA SER A 621 55.72 -31.15 20.14
C SER A 621 54.72 -30.11 20.65
N SER A 622 54.86 -29.63 21.90
CA SER A 622 54.05 -28.53 22.42
C SER A 622 54.11 -27.26 21.57
N ASN A 623 55.25 -26.99 20.92
CA ASN A 623 55.41 -25.85 20.02
C ASN A 623 54.56 -25.99 18.75
N LEU A 624 54.37 -27.21 18.25
CA LEU A 624 53.52 -27.49 17.09
C LEU A 624 52.04 -27.34 17.47
N ASN A 625 51.63 -27.84 18.65
CA ASN A 625 50.28 -27.68 19.18
C ASN A 625 49.92 -26.19 19.39
N ASN A 626 50.83 -25.42 19.98
CA ASN A 626 50.67 -23.99 20.19
C ASN A 626 50.61 -23.24 18.85
N ALA A 627 51.51 -23.54 17.90
CA ALA A 627 51.48 -22.95 16.56
C ALA A 627 50.17 -23.28 15.82
N PHE A 628 49.67 -24.52 15.89
CA PHE A 628 48.40 -24.94 15.30
C PHE A 628 47.21 -24.09 15.79
N ARG A 629 47.06 -23.97 17.12
CA ARG A 629 46.04 -23.12 17.74
C ARG A 629 46.17 -21.66 17.32
N LEU A 630 47.37 -21.08 17.41
CA LEU A 630 47.61 -19.68 17.08
C LEU A 630 47.38 -19.37 15.59
N ILE A 631 47.70 -20.30 14.69
CA ILE A 631 47.42 -20.16 13.26
C ILE A 631 45.91 -20.23 12.99
N LYS A 632 45.18 -21.15 13.65
CA LYS A 632 43.70 -21.18 13.59
C LYS A 632 43.08 -19.88 14.11
N ASP A 633 43.53 -19.36 15.26
CA ASP A 633 43.04 -18.10 15.84
C ASP A 633 43.20 -16.92 14.89
N VAL A 634 44.39 -16.78 14.27
CA VAL A 634 44.66 -15.69 13.32
C VAL A 634 43.93 -15.92 12.00
N GLN A 635 43.78 -17.16 11.51
CA GLN A 635 42.95 -17.47 10.34
C GLN A 635 41.47 -17.14 10.56
N LYS A 636 40.89 -17.46 11.73
CA LYS A 636 39.49 -17.12 12.10
C LYS A 636 39.31 -15.60 12.04
N ARG A 637 40.19 -14.84 12.71
CA ARG A 637 40.19 -13.36 12.72
C ARG A 637 40.40 -12.73 11.33
N PHE A 638 41.35 -13.24 10.55
CA PHE A 638 41.65 -12.73 9.21
C PHE A 638 40.48 -12.97 8.25
N LYS A 639 39.91 -14.19 8.22
CA LYS A 639 38.74 -14.51 7.39
C LYS A 639 37.51 -13.68 7.76
N THR A 640 37.25 -13.44 9.05
CA THR A 640 36.17 -12.53 9.48
C THR A 640 36.41 -11.09 9.00
N ARG A 641 37.65 -10.56 9.12
CA ARG A 641 37.94 -9.21 8.62
C ARG A 641 37.85 -9.12 7.10
N GLU A 642 38.38 -10.09 6.36
CA GLU A 642 38.30 -10.11 4.90
C GLU A 642 36.84 -10.20 4.43
N ALA A 643 35.99 -11.01 5.08
CA ALA A 643 34.57 -11.05 4.81
C ALA A 643 33.87 -9.71 5.11
N GLU A 644 34.17 -9.09 6.26
CA GLU A 644 33.65 -7.77 6.61
C GLU A 644 34.09 -6.66 5.63
N GLU A 645 35.33 -6.70 5.12
CA GLU A 645 35.80 -5.76 4.10
C GLU A 645 35.16 -6.05 2.73
N ARG A 646 34.98 -7.32 2.37
CA ARG A 646 34.31 -7.78 1.14
C ARG A 646 32.83 -7.36 1.13
N GLU A 647 32.13 -7.41 2.27
CA GLU A 647 30.76 -6.88 2.41
C GLU A 647 30.69 -5.34 2.40
N LYS A 648 31.77 -4.63 2.76
CA LYS A 648 31.84 -3.15 2.76
C LYS A 648 32.27 -2.57 1.40
N GLU A 649 33.08 -3.27 0.61
CA GLU A 649 33.45 -2.87 -0.76
C GLU A 649 32.26 -2.89 -1.73
N ASP A 650 31.30 -3.78 -1.50
CA ASP A 650 30.10 -4.00 -2.33
C ASP A 650 28.91 -3.08 -1.98
N LEU A 651 29.09 -2.18 -1.00
CA LEU A 651 28.00 -1.35 -0.47
C LEU A 651 27.86 -0.04 -1.26
N VAL A 652 26.82 0.05 -2.09
CA VAL A 652 26.39 1.31 -2.72
C VAL A 652 26.05 2.34 -1.63
N LYS A 653 26.82 3.44 -1.57
CA LYS A 653 26.57 4.54 -0.62
C LYS A 653 25.30 5.29 -1.01
N GLN A 654 24.33 5.30 -0.09
CA GLN A 654 23.06 6.00 -0.28
C GLN A 654 23.15 7.47 0.14
N ASP A 655 22.25 8.30 -0.40
CA ASP A 655 22.05 9.67 0.07
C ASP A 655 21.59 9.73 1.53
N THR A 656 21.78 10.88 2.18
CA THR A 656 21.29 11.10 3.54
C THR A 656 19.78 11.38 3.57
N LEU A 657 19.08 10.77 4.51
CA LEU A 657 17.65 10.99 4.71
C LEU A 657 17.36 12.41 5.22
N ILE A 658 16.53 13.16 4.49
CA ILE A 658 16.13 14.54 4.78
C ILE A 658 14.94 14.51 5.73
N LEU A 659 15.09 15.12 6.92
CA LEU A 659 14.11 15.04 7.99
C LEU A 659 13.10 16.18 7.91
N SER A 660 11.84 15.84 7.62
CA SER A 660 10.72 16.75 7.80
C SER A 660 10.50 17.04 9.29
N GLN A 661 10.60 18.30 9.71
CA GLN A 661 10.28 18.72 11.09
C GLN A 661 8.77 18.93 11.34
N ASN A 662 7.91 18.62 10.35
CA ASN A 662 6.48 18.85 10.47
C ASN A 662 5.84 17.86 11.45
N LYS A 663 5.08 18.39 12.44
CA LYS A 663 4.33 17.59 13.42
C LYS A 663 3.21 16.71 12.84
N GLY A 664 3.00 16.73 11.51
CA GLY A 664 2.02 15.95 10.78
C GLY A 664 2.61 14.80 9.93
N ASN A 665 3.91 14.49 10.05
CA ASN A 665 4.51 13.35 9.36
C ASN A 665 3.71 12.04 9.63
N PRO A 666 3.48 11.18 8.61
CA PRO A 666 2.92 9.85 8.84
C PRO A 666 3.82 9.05 9.77
N LYS A 667 3.28 8.55 10.89
CA LYS A 667 4.02 7.77 11.88
C LYS A 667 3.21 6.57 12.37
N LEU A 668 3.84 5.41 12.36
CA LEU A 668 3.30 4.15 12.86
C LEU A 668 4.16 3.68 14.04
N LYS A 669 3.52 3.20 15.10
CA LYS A 669 4.15 2.81 16.38
C LYS A 669 4.05 1.31 16.59
N ASP A 670 4.77 0.82 17.60
CA ASP A 670 4.65 -0.54 18.13
C ASP A 670 4.91 -1.60 17.04
N LEU A 671 5.90 -1.27 16.20
CA LEU A 671 6.43 -2.08 15.13
C LEU A 671 7.72 -2.77 15.57
N TYR A 672 7.80 -4.07 15.30
CA TYR A 672 9.07 -4.80 15.23
C TYR A 672 9.68 -4.67 13.83
N ILE A 673 11.00 -4.86 13.72
CA ILE A 673 11.74 -4.89 12.44
C ILE A 673 12.33 -6.30 12.23
N ARG A 674 12.21 -6.83 11.01
CA ARG A 674 12.96 -8.01 10.53
C ARG A 674 13.78 -7.60 9.29
N PRO A 675 15.07 -7.94 9.20
CA PRO A 675 15.92 -8.54 10.22
C PRO A 675 16.05 -7.69 11.49
N ASN A 676 16.30 -8.33 12.64
CA ASN A 676 16.49 -7.59 13.89
C ASN A 676 17.85 -6.85 13.85
N ILE A 677 17.87 -5.58 14.29
CA ILE A 677 19.11 -4.78 14.43
C ILE A 677 20.08 -5.39 15.48
N VAL A 678 19.53 -6.12 16.44
CA VAL A 678 20.20 -6.76 17.59
C VAL A 678 19.58 -8.15 17.78
N THR A 679 20.28 -9.10 18.40
CA THR A 679 19.72 -10.44 18.70
C THR A 679 18.36 -10.38 19.41
N LYS A 680 18.20 -9.50 20.41
CA LYS A 680 16.92 -9.29 21.09
C LYS A 680 15.92 -8.50 20.22
N ARG A 681 14.71 -9.05 20.05
CA ARG A 681 13.57 -8.38 19.41
C ARG A 681 13.20 -7.12 20.20
N MET A 682 13.13 -5.97 19.53
CA MET A 682 12.82 -4.66 20.12
C MET A 682 11.73 -3.96 19.29
N THR A 683 10.80 -3.27 19.97
CA THR A 683 9.84 -2.39 19.31
C THR A 683 10.47 -1.06 18.90
N GLY A 684 9.78 -0.35 18.02
CA GLY A 684 10.15 0.98 17.57
C GLY A 684 8.98 1.70 16.90
N SER A 685 9.29 2.74 16.14
CA SER A 685 8.31 3.47 15.32
C SER A 685 8.88 3.78 13.95
N LEU A 686 8.06 3.62 12.90
CA LEU A 686 8.37 4.00 11.53
C LEU A 686 7.76 5.37 11.25
N GLU A 687 8.58 6.31 10.78
CA GLU A 687 8.16 7.67 10.41
C GLU A 687 8.54 7.95 8.95
N ALA A 688 7.60 8.53 8.19
CA ALA A 688 7.82 8.92 6.81
C ALA A 688 8.30 10.38 6.72
N HIS A 689 9.32 10.63 5.90
CA HIS A 689 9.92 11.93 5.66
C HIS A 689 10.00 12.23 4.15
N THR A 690 10.65 13.33 3.74
CA THR A 690 10.54 13.85 2.37
C THR A 690 11.16 12.98 1.26
N ASN A 691 12.13 12.13 1.57
CA ASN A 691 12.82 11.26 0.60
C ASN A 691 12.98 9.80 1.06
N GLY A 692 12.26 9.39 2.11
CA GLY A 692 12.34 8.03 2.66
C GLY A 692 11.64 7.85 4.00
N PHE A 693 11.77 6.65 4.55
CA PHE A 693 11.35 6.31 5.91
C PHE A 693 12.52 6.30 6.88
N ARG A 694 12.23 6.56 8.16
CA ARG A 694 13.13 6.28 9.29
C ARG A 694 12.41 5.38 10.29
N TYR A 695 12.98 4.23 10.57
CA TYR A 695 12.65 3.45 11.77
C TYR A 695 13.51 3.93 12.94
N ILE A 696 12.89 4.09 14.11
CA ILE A 696 13.58 4.40 15.37
C ILE A 696 13.21 3.34 16.40
N SER A 697 14.19 2.54 16.81
CA SER A 697 14.09 1.58 17.93
C SER A 697 13.87 2.31 19.25
N VAL A 698 13.23 1.67 20.24
CA VAL A 698 13.13 2.20 21.62
C VAL A 698 14.51 2.50 22.24
N ARG A 699 15.56 1.80 21.81
CA ARG A 699 16.96 2.06 22.23
C ARG A 699 17.62 3.27 21.53
N GLY A 700 16.97 3.85 20.51
CA GLY A 700 17.47 4.98 19.73
C GLY A 700 18.27 4.62 18.48
N ASP A 701 18.41 3.32 18.16
CA ASP A 701 18.93 2.86 16.87
C ASP A 701 18.04 3.37 15.72
N LYS A 702 18.65 3.72 14.59
CA LYS A 702 17.98 4.30 13.42
C LYS A 702 18.29 3.46 12.19
N VAL A 703 17.25 3.15 11.40
CA VAL A 703 17.39 2.54 10.08
C VAL A 703 16.67 3.45 9.09
N ASP A 704 17.41 3.92 8.09
CA ASP A 704 16.92 4.84 7.05
C ASP A 704 16.69 4.07 5.75
N ILE A 705 15.56 4.30 5.09
CA ILE A 705 15.19 3.64 3.83
C ILE A 705 14.73 4.70 2.83
N LEU A 706 15.55 5.01 1.83
CA LEU A 706 15.22 6.00 0.81
C LEU A 706 14.17 5.49 -0.19
N TYR A 707 13.26 6.37 -0.62
CA TYR A 707 12.25 6.02 -1.63
C TYR A 707 12.88 5.54 -2.95
N ASN A 708 13.96 6.19 -3.41
CA ASN A 708 14.66 5.80 -4.65
C ASN A 708 15.20 4.36 -4.60
N ASN A 709 15.57 3.86 -3.41
CA ASN A 709 16.14 2.54 -3.21
C ASN A 709 15.09 1.44 -3.05
N ILE A 710 13.82 1.77 -2.80
CA ILE A 710 12.74 0.78 -2.79
C ILE A 710 12.50 0.32 -4.23
N LYS A 711 12.44 -1.00 -4.44
CA LYS A 711 11.99 -1.61 -5.69
C LYS A 711 10.48 -1.85 -5.63
N SER A 712 10.02 -2.50 -4.56
CA SER A 712 8.62 -2.83 -4.31
C SER A 712 8.29 -2.63 -2.82
N ALA A 713 7.10 -2.11 -2.53
CA ALA A 713 6.57 -2.00 -1.18
C ALA A 713 5.25 -2.76 -1.09
N PHE A 714 5.13 -3.65 -0.10
CA PHE A 714 3.94 -4.48 0.08
C PHE A 714 3.29 -4.22 1.43
N PHE A 715 1.96 -4.28 1.48
CA PHE A 715 1.16 -4.26 2.70
C PHE A 715 0.36 -5.56 2.82
N GLN A 716 0.61 -6.33 3.87
CA GLN A 716 -0.13 -7.55 4.17
C GLN A 716 -1.06 -7.30 5.38
N PRO A 717 -2.39 -7.43 5.23
CA PRO A 717 -3.32 -7.33 6.34
C PRO A 717 -3.31 -8.61 7.20
N CYS A 718 -3.68 -8.49 8.49
CA CYS A 718 -3.85 -9.62 9.41
C CYS A 718 -5.17 -10.40 9.19
N ASP A 719 -5.54 -10.62 7.92
CA ASP A 719 -6.75 -11.35 7.52
C ASP A 719 -6.41 -12.84 7.44
N ASN A 720 -6.82 -13.60 8.46
CA ASN A 720 -6.42 -15.00 8.72
C ASN A 720 -4.91 -15.21 8.94
N GLU A 721 -4.16 -14.14 9.25
CA GLU A 721 -2.74 -14.18 9.62
C GLU A 721 -2.52 -13.65 11.05
N MET A 722 -1.45 -14.13 11.71
CA MET A 722 -1.04 -13.71 13.06
C MET A 722 -0.25 -12.39 13.09
N ILE A 723 0.07 -11.82 11.94
CA ILE A 723 0.86 -10.59 11.81
C ILE A 723 0.24 -9.65 10.76
N ILE A 724 0.34 -8.35 11.03
CA ILE A 724 0.13 -7.28 10.04
C ILE A 724 1.48 -6.64 9.73
N LEU A 725 1.81 -6.46 8.44
CA LEU A 725 3.16 -6.01 8.06
C LEU A 725 3.21 -5.08 6.85
N LEU A 726 4.32 -4.35 6.80
CA LEU A 726 4.82 -3.60 5.65
C LEU A 726 6.18 -4.21 5.27
N HIS A 727 6.33 -4.68 4.04
CA HIS A 727 7.60 -5.17 3.51
C HIS A 727 8.16 -4.18 2.49
N PHE A 728 9.46 -3.92 2.57
CA PHE A 728 10.22 -3.15 1.57
C PHE A 728 11.30 -4.03 0.95
N HIS A 729 11.15 -4.32 -0.34
CA HIS A 729 12.15 -5.00 -1.15
C HIS A 729 13.02 -3.93 -1.82
N LEU A 730 14.35 -3.97 -1.62
CA LEU A 730 15.25 -2.89 -2.01
C LEU A 730 16.08 -3.23 -3.27
N LYS A 731 16.43 -2.19 -4.05
CA LYS A 731 17.31 -2.31 -5.25
C LYS A 731 18.76 -2.56 -4.85
N HIS A 732 19.22 -1.88 -3.80
CA HIS A 732 20.54 -2.08 -3.21
C HIS A 732 20.41 -2.42 -1.74
N ALA A 733 21.17 -3.42 -1.30
CA ALA A 733 21.20 -3.86 0.09
C ALA A 733 21.70 -2.72 1.00
N ILE A 734 21.02 -2.51 2.13
CA ILE A 734 21.46 -1.60 3.18
C ILE A 734 22.16 -2.34 4.31
N MET A 735 23.14 -1.69 4.95
CA MET A 735 23.88 -2.27 6.08
C MET A 735 23.32 -1.71 7.39
N PHE A 736 22.69 -2.57 8.19
CA PHE A 736 22.35 -2.29 9.58
C PHE A 736 22.57 -3.54 10.44
N GLY A 737 22.93 -3.35 11.72
CA GLY A 737 23.45 -4.46 12.52
C GLY A 737 24.84 -4.88 12.05
N LYS A 738 25.00 -6.14 11.59
CA LYS A 738 26.29 -6.73 11.17
C LYS A 738 26.31 -7.29 9.73
N LYS A 739 25.21 -7.22 8.98
CA LYS A 739 25.07 -7.83 7.64
C LYS A 739 24.44 -6.83 6.67
N LYS A 740 24.62 -7.05 5.36
CA LYS A 740 23.83 -6.37 4.32
C LYS A 740 22.45 -7.03 4.15
N HIS A 741 21.41 -6.23 3.98
CA HIS A 741 20.01 -6.64 3.91
C HIS A 741 19.29 -5.98 2.73
N VAL A 742 18.71 -6.81 1.84
CA VAL A 742 17.90 -6.39 0.69
C VAL A 742 16.43 -6.22 1.11
N ASP A 743 15.93 -7.15 1.92
CA ASP A 743 14.55 -7.18 2.37
C ASP A 743 14.43 -6.66 3.80
N VAL A 744 13.47 -5.76 4.03
CA VAL A 744 13.18 -5.20 5.37
C VAL A 744 11.68 -5.20 5.62
N GLN A 745 11.24 -5.88 6.68
CA GLN A 745 9.85 -5.90 7.13
C GLN A 745 9.67 -5.11 8.42
N PHE A 746 8.56 -4.39 8.51
CA PHE A 746 8.05 -3.80 9.74
C PHE A 746 6.69 -4.41 10.06
N TYR A 747 6.52 -4.96 11.25
CA TYR A 747 5.34 -5.77 11.55
C TYR A 747 4.88 -5.66 13.00
N THR A 748 3.60 -5.96 13.23
CA THR A 748 2.97 -6.06 14.55
C THR A 748 2.26 -7.42 14.64
N GLU A 749 2.41 -8.08 15.80
CA GLU A 749 1.81 -9.38 16.11
C GLU A 749 0.38 -9.18 16.65
N VAL A 750 -0.56 -10.01 16.21
CA VAL A 750 -2.01 -9.87 16.49
C VAL A 750 -2.58 -11.24 16.88
N GLY A 751 -2.66 -11.47 18.19
CA GLY A 751 -2.71 -12.81 18.79
C GLY A 751 -1.30 -13.33 19.13
N GLU A 752 -1.09 -14.19 20.12
CA GLU A 752 -2.04 -14.86 21.02
C GLU A 752 -1.34 -15.19 22.36
N ILE A 753 -1.97 -14.85 23.50
CA ILE A 753 -1.71 -15.48 24.81
C ILE A 753 -3.03 -15.49 25.60
N THR A 754 -3.84 -16.53 25.41
CA THR A 754 -4.86 -16.99 26.38
C THR A 754 -4.51 -18.37 26.95
N THR A 755 -3.45 -19.00 26.44
CA THR A 755 -2.91 -20.31 26.82
C THR A 755 -2.13 -20.30 28.15
N ASP A 756 -2.60 -19.54 29.14
CA ASP A 756 -2.20 -19.71 30.55
C ASP A 756 -2.94 -20.93 31.12
N LEU A 757 -2.61 -22.10 30.56
CA LEU A 757 -3.25 -23.41 30.77
C LEU A 757 -2.89 -23.97 32.16
N GLY A 758 -3.37 -23.28 33.20
CA GLY A 758 -2.99 -23.53 34.59
C GLY A 758 -4.16 -23.85 35.53
N LYS A 759 -5.05 -22.89 35.80
CA LYS A 759 -5.84 -22.89 37.06
C LYS A 759 -7.33 -22.50 37.01
N HIS A 760 -7.93 -22.34 35.83
CA HIS A 760 -9.35 -21.95 35.72
C HIS A 760 -10.18 -22.87 34.81
N GLN A 761 -10.47 -24.08 35.31
CA GLN A 761 -11.71 -24.76 34.91
C GLN A 761 -12.92 -23.92 35.37
N HIS A 762 -13.98 -23.88 34.56
CA HIS A 762 -15.13 -22.97 34.67
C HIS A 762 -14.88 -21.50 34.28
N MET A 763 -14.22 -21.26 33.14
CA MET A 763 -14.45 -20.03 32.37
C MET A 763 -15.88 -20.06 31.77
N HIS A 764 -16.47 -18.89 31.47
CA HIS A 764 -17.79 -18.78 30.83
C HIS A 764 -17.67 -18.41 29.35
N ASP A 765 -18.49 -19.02 28.49
CA ASP A 765 -18.62 -18.73 27.04
C ASP A 765 -18.72 -17.22 26.72
N ARG A 766 -19.28 -16.44 27.66
CA ARG A 766 -19.45 -14.99 27.55
C ARG A 766 -18.13 -14.22 27.59
N ASP A 767 -17.14 -14.72 28.32
CA ASP A 767 -15.86 -14.05 28.50
C ASP A 767 -14.89 -14.47 27.37
N ASP A 768 -15.00 -15.71 26.86
CA ASP A 768 -14.34 -16.14 25.62
C ASP A 768 -14.85 -15.35 24.39
N LEU A 769 -16.17 -15.16 24.26
CA LEU A 769 -16.77 -14.32 23.22
C LEU A 769 -16.35 -12.84 23.36
N ALA A 770 -16.13 -12.36 24.59
CA ALA A 770 -15.59 -11.01 24.81
C ALA A 770 -14.12 -10.89 24.41
N ALA A 771 -13.30 -11.93 24.62
CA ALA A 771 -11.92 -11.99 24.16
C ALA A 771 -11.84 -12.03 22.62
N GLU A 772 -12.62 -12.90 21.99
CA GLU A 772 -12.73 -13.00 20.52
C GLU A 772 -13.20 -11.68 19.88
N GLN A 773 -14.16 -10.99 20.52
CA GLN A 773 -14.62 -9.67 20.05
C GLN A 773 -13.56 -8.57 20.27
N ALA A 774 -12.84 -8.57 21.39
CA ALA A 774 -11.72 -7.65 21.62
C ALA A 774 -10.57 -7.86 20.62
N GLU A 775 -10.30 -9.11 20.23
CA GLU A 775 -9.33 -9.43 19.19
C GLU A 775 -9.77 -8.95 17.81
N ARG A 776 -11.06 -9.13 17.44
CA ARG A 776 -11.62 -8.56 16.21
C ARG A 776 -11.52 -7.03 16.18
N GLU A 777 -11.80 -6.35 17.29
CA GLU A 777 -11.63 -4.91 17.41
C GLU A 777 -10.16 -4.50 17.28
N LEU A 778 -9.22 -5.25 17.85
CA LEU A 778 -7.78 -5.01 17.71
C LEU A 778 -7.30 -5.20 16.26
N ARG A 779 -7.66 -6.32 15.60
CA ARG A 779 -7.40 -6.59 14.17
C ARG A 779 -7.93 -5.44 13.31
N HIS A 780 -9.20 -5.05 13.48
CA HIS A 780 -9.81 -3.96 12.72
C HIS A 780 -9.12 -2.61 12.95
N LYS A 781 -8.77 -2.29 14.21
CA LYS A 781 -8.07 -1.05 14.60
C LYS A 781 -6.66 -0.97 14.02
N LEU A 782 -5.90 -2.07 14.04
CA LEU A 782 -4.57 -2.15 13.43
C LEU A 782 -4.66 -2.07 11.89
N LYS A 783 -5.57 -2.82 11.26
CA LYS A 783 -5.83 -2.76 9.80
C LYS A 783 -6.18 -1.33 9.35
N THR A 784 -7.02 -0.63 10.11
CA THR A 784 -7.37 0.78 9.86
C THR A 784 -6.16 1.70 10.04
N ALA A 785 -5.35 1.50 11.08
CA ALA A 785 -4.16 2.32 11.34
C ALA A 785 -3.06 2.15 10.28
N PHE A 786 -2.77 0.91 9.86
CA PHE A 786 -1.81 0.61 8.78
C PHE A 786 -2.31 1.13 7.44
N LYS A 787 -3.56 0.85 7.05
CA LYS A 787 -4.13 1.37 5.79
C LYS A 787 -4.09 2.90 5.74
N SER A 788 -4.47 3.57 6.84
CA SER A 788 -4.40 5.02 6.94
C SER A 788 -2.96 5.57 7.04
N PHE A 789 -1.95 4.74 7.34
CA PHE A 789 -0.53 5.09 7.19
C PHE A 789 -0.13 5.02 5.71
N CYS A 790 -0.43 3.93 5.01
CA CYS A 790 -0.15 3.75 3.57
C CYS A 790 -0.78 4.89 2.74
N GLU A 791 -2.09 5.15 2.90
CA GLU A 791 -2.81 6.23 2.21
C GLU A 791 -2.17 7.61 2.42
N LYS A 792 -1.69 7.91 3.63
CA LYS A 792 -1.00 9.18 3.93
C LYS A 792 0.40 9.24 3.30
N VAL A 793 1.11 8.13 3.24
CA VAL A 793 2.42 8.03 2.60
C VAL A 793 2.28 8.18 1.08
N GLU A 794 1.37 7.45 0.42
CA GLU A 794 1.10 7.57 -1.02
C GLU A 794 0.69 8.99 -1.43
N SER A 795 -0.12 9.65 -0.59
CA SER A 795 -0.51 11.05 -0.76
C SER A 795 0.68 12.01 -0.61
N MET A 796 1.56 11.78 0.37
CA MET A 796 2.77 12.57 0.59
C MET A 796 3.83 12.38 -0.51
N THR A 797 4.02 11.14 -1.00
CA THR A 797 4.98 10.79 -2.05
C THR A 797 4.45 11.03 -3.47
N LYS A 798 3.18 11.43 -3.61
CA LYS A 798 2.49 11.59 -4.91
C LYS A 798 2.57 10.33 -5.78
N GLN A 799 2.38 9.15 -5.18
CA GLN A 799 2.49 7.84 -5.85
C GLN A 799 3.90 7.51 -6.39
N GLN A 800 4.98 8.04 -5.80
CA GLN A 800 6.35 7.52 -6.04
C GLN A 800 6.61 6.18 -5.35
N VAL A 801 5.86 5.87 -4.30
CA VAL A 801 5.80 4.56 -3.65
C VAL A 801 4.31 4.22 -3.54
N GLU A 802 3.86 3.21 -4.28
CA GLU A 802 2.54 2.58 -4.15
C GLU A 802 2.72 1.32 -3.25
N PHE A 803 1.73 1.00 -2.40
CA PHE A 803 1.77 -0.20 -1.54
C PHE A 803 0.89 -1.32 -2.11
N ASP A 804 1.51 -2.32 -2.74
CA ASP A 804 0.79 -3.49 -3.28
C ASP A 804 0.27 -4.39 -2.16
N THR A 805 -0.94 -4.94 -2.35
CA THR A 805 -1.57 -5.91 -1.43
C THR A 805 -1.68 -7.26 -2.14
N PRO A 806 -1.15 -8.36 -1.58
CA PRO A 806 -1.22 -9.68 -2.22
C PRO A 806 -2.65 -10.23 -2.38
N PHE A 807 -2.89 -10.88 -3.52
CA PHE A 807 -4.16 -11.50 -3.89
C PHE A 807 -4.26 -12.90 -3.25
N ARG A 808 -4.85 -12.98 -2.06
CA ARG A 808 -4.98 -14.25 -1.30
C ARG A 808 -5.74 -15.34 -2.07
N GLU A 809 -6.70 -14.96 -2.91
CA GLU A 809 -7.56 -15.88 -3.68
C GLU A 809 -6.78 -16.63 -4.78
N LEU A 810 -5.76 -16.00 -5.36
CA LEU A 810 -4.85 -16.60 -6.35
C LEU A 810 -3.63 -17.27 -5.67
N GLY A 811 -3.61 -17.36 -4.34
CA GLY A 811 -2.48 -17.88 -3.58
C GLY A 811 -2.43 -19.40 -3.56
N PHE A 812 -1.23 -19.97 -3.74
CA PHE A 812 -1.00 -21.42 -3.78
C PHE A 812 0.11 -21.85 -2.81
N PRO A 813 0.01 -23.05 -2.21
CA PRO A 813 1.07 -23.61 -1.38
C PRO A 813 2.25 -24.09 -2.23
N GLY A 814 3.47 -23.80 -1.77
CA GLY A 814 4.73 -24.26 -2.36
C GLY A 814 5.91 -24.01 -1.43
N ALA A 815 7.06 -24.59 -1.73
CA ALA A 815 8.25 -24.56 -0.89
C ALA A 815 9.43 -23.85 -1.60
N PRO A 816 9.53 -22.50 -1.54
CA PRO A 816 10.62 -21.73 -2.14
C PRO A 816 11.96 -21.86 -1.39
N PHE A 817 11.94 -22.43 -0.18
CA PHE A 817 13.13 -22.64 0.64
C PHE A 817 13.16 -24.08 1.19
N ARG A 818 12.47 -24.33 2.32
CA ARG A 818 12.35 -25.64 2.97
C ARG A 818 11.01 -25.85 3.70
N SER A 819 10.31 -24.78 4.10
CA SER A 819 8.92 -24.80 4.57
C SER A 819 7.95 -24.70 3.38
N THR A 820 6.79 -25.37 3.49
CA THR A 820 5.66 -25.14 2.58
C THR A 820 4.89 -23.92 3.05
N VAL A 821 4.79 -22.91 2.20
CA VAL A 821 4.20 -21.60 2.50
C VAL A 821 3.17 -21.25 1.43
N THR A 822 2.22 -20.39 1.76
CA THR A 822 1.28 -19.85 0.75
C THR A 822 1.95 -18.71 -0.01
N LEU A 823 2.38 -18.96 -1.25
CA LEU A 823 2.81 -17.91 -2.16
C LEU A 823 1.56 -17.17 -2.65
N GLN A 824 1.62 -15.84 -2.71
CA GLN A 824 0.51 -14.97 -3.08
C GLN A 824 1.00 -14.00 -4.17
N PRO A 825 0.36 -13.94 -5.36
CA PRO A 825 0.71 -12.97 -6.37
C PRO A 825 0.24 -11.55 -5.98
N THR A 826 0.87 -10.55 -6.56
CA THR A 826 0.52 -9.11 -6.47
C THR A 826 0.46 -8.53 -7.88
N SER A 827 0.18 -7.23 -8.02
CA SER A 827 0.15 -6.48 -9.28
C SER A 827 1.38 -6.63 -10.20
N GLY A 828 2.53 -7.07 -9.68
CA GLY A 828 3.77 -7.26 -10.46
C GLY A 828 4.84 -8.11 -9.77
N SER A 829 4.48 -8.92 -8.77
CA SER A 829 5.43 -9.79 -8.05
C SER A 829 4.74 -11.02 -7.44
N LEU A 830 5.40 -12.18 -7.45
CA LEU A 830 5.03 -13.32 -6.62
C LEU A 830 5.73 -13.20 -5.27
N VAL A 831 4.99 -13.25 -4.16
CA VAL A 831 5.56 -13.05 -2.81
C VAL A 831 5.11 -14.10 -1.79
N ASN A 832 5.97 -14.41 -0.84
CA ASN A 832 5.57 -14.84 0.49
C ASN A 832 6.21 -13.90 1.51
N LEU A 833 5.39 -13.31 2.38
CA LEU A 833 5.79 -12.32 3.37
C LEU A 833 5.54 -12.75 4.82
N THR A 834 4.80 -13.83 5.06
CA THR A 834 4.37 -14.22 6.42
C THR A 834 5.50 -14.86 7.21
N GLU A 835 6.26 -15.76 6.58
CA GLU A 835 7.47 -16.37 7.12
C GLU A 835 8.73 -15.53 6.87
N TRP A 836 9.79 -15.85 7.60
CA TRP A 836 11.14 -15.30 7.40
C TRP A 836 12.14 -16.44 7.15
N PRO A 837 12.97 -16.41 6.10
CA PRO A 837 13.15 -15.32 5.14
C PRO A 837 11.96 -15.14 4.18
N PRO A 838 11.67 -13.91 3.75
CA PRO A 838 10.62 -13.64 2.78
C PRO A 838 11.06 -14.12 1.39
N PHE A 839 10.08 -14.46 0.56
CA PHE A 839 10.28 -14.77 -0.85
C PHE A 839 9.68 -13.65 -1.68
N VAL A 840 10.45 -13.03 -2.57
CA VAL A 840 9.99 -11.95 -3.46
C VAL A 840 10.60 -12.15 -4.84
N ILE A 841 9.74 -12.34 -5.85
CA ILE A 841 10.10 -12.36 -7.26
C ILE A 841 9.30 -11.29 -7.97
N THR A 842 9.98 -10.26 -8.51
CA THR A 842 9.37 -9.32 -9.44
C THR A 842 9.16 -10.01 -10.79
N LEU A 843 7.95 -9.97 -11.33
CA LEU A 843 7.62 -10.63 -12.59
C LEU A 843 8.37 -9.97 -13.77
N ASP A 844 8.59 -8.65 -13.70
CA ASP A 844 9.43 -7.89 -14.63
C ASP A 844 10.86 -8.47 -14.78
N ASP A 845 11.41 -9.14 -13.76
CA ASP A 845 12.76 -9.72 -13.78
C ASP A 845 12.80 -11.13 -14.41
N VAL A 846 11.65 -11.79 -14.62
CA VAL A 846 11.54 -13.17 -15.09
C VAL A 846 11.60 -13.20 -16.62
N GLU A 847 12.37 -14.12 -17.20
CA GLU A 847 12.42 -14.38 -18.65
C GLU A 847 11.56 -15.60 -19.02
N LEU A 848 11.68 -16.70 -18.28
CA LEU A 848 10.76 -17.84 -18.40
C LEU A 848 10.52 -18.53 -17.05
N VAL A 849 9.53 -19.40 -17.04
CA VAL A 849 9.32 -20.41 -16.01
C VAL A 849 9.49 -21.82 -16.61
N HIS A 850 10.11 -22.73 -15.87
CA HIS A 850 10.10 -24.16 -16.19
C HIS A 850 9.42 -24.93 -15.07
N PHE A 851 8.46 -25.79 -15.41
CA PHE A 851 7.84 -26.72 -14.49
C PHE A 851 8.57 -28.06 -14.54
N GLU A 852 9.24 -28.46 -13.46
CA GLU A 852 9.88 -29.77 -13.35
C GLU A 852 8.97 -30.79 -12.68
N ARG A 853 9.22 -32.07 -12.97
CA ARG A 853 8.51 -33.22 -12.37
C ARG A 853 7.01 -33.23 -12.68
N VAL A 854 6.61 -32.66 -13.83
CA VAL A 854 5.23 -32.71 -14.32
C VAL A 854 4.93 -34.11 -14.86
N GLN A 855 4.49 -35.01 -13.99
CA GLN A 855 4.21 -36.41 -14.33
C GLN A 855 3.05 -36.98 -13.53
N PHE A 856 2.13 -37.69 -14.19
CA PHE A 856 0.82 -38.07 -13.65
C PHE A 856 0.82 -38.90 -12.35
N HIS A 857 1.91 -39.61 -12.04
CA HIS A 857 2.04 -40.38 -10.79
C HIS A 857 2.64 -39.59 -9.61
N LEU A 858 3.18 -38.39 -9.86
CA LEU A 858 3.64 -37.50 -8.80
C LEU A 858 2.47 -36.65 -8.28
N ARG A 859 2.44 -36.40 -6.97
CA ARG A 859 1.39 -35.56 -6.35
C ARG A 859 1.71 -34.07 -6.44
N ASN A 860 3.00 -33.75 -6.54
CA ASN A 860 3.52 -32.39 -6.54
C ASN A 860 4.55 -32.24 -7.67
N PHE A 861 4.59 -31.05 -8.26
CA PHE A 861 5.60 -30.60 -9.23
C PHE A 861 6.46 -29.48 -8.61
N ASP A 862 7.52 -29.07 -9.29
CA ASP A 862 8.33 -27.91 -8.93
C ASP A 862 8.29 -26.84 -10.03
N MET A 863 8.53 -25.58 -9.67
CA MET A 863 8.50 -24.43 -10.58
C MET A 863 9.77 -23.60 -10.45
N ILE A 864 10.50 -23.41 -11.55
CA ILE A 864 11.78 -22.71 -11.60
C ILE A 864 11.63 -21.41 -12.39
N PHE A 865 11.96 -20.29 -11.76
CA PHE A 865 12.04 -18.98 -12.37
C PHE A 865 13.44 -18.72 -12.91
N VAL A 866 13.53 -18.54 -14.23
CA VAL A 866 14.74 -18.05 -14.91
C VAL A 866 14.66 -16.53 -15.03
N PHE A 867 15.72 -15.84 -14.64
CA PHE A 867 15.77 -14.37 -14.66
C PHE A 867 16.37 -13.83 -15.96
N LYS A 868 16.02 -12.58 -16.28
CA LYS A 868 16.54 -11.79 -17.42
C LYS A 868 18.04 -11.47 -17.33
N ASP A 869 18.63 -11.59 -16.14
CA ASP A 869 20.07 -11.55 -15.90
C ASP A 869 20.55 -12.96 -15.58
N TYR A 870 21.24 -13.60 -16.53
CA TYR A 870 21.70 -14.99 -16.38
C TYR A 870 22.80 -15.17 -15.32
N ASN A 871 23.39 -14.09 -14.81
CA ASN A 871 24.30 -14.14 -13.65
C ASN A 871 23.53 -14.32 -12.33
N ARG A 872 22.25 -13.94 -12.30
CA ARG A 872 21.36 -14.17 -11.16
C ARG A 872 20.90 -15.63 -11.16
N LYS A 873 21.27 -16.34 -10.10
CA LYS A 873 20.81 -17.72 -9.86
C LYS A 873 19.29 -17.83 -9.96
N VAL A 874 18.82 -18.85 -10.67
CA VAL A 874 17.40 -19.23 -10.74
C VAL A 874 16.80 -19.42 -9.34
N ALA A 875 15.50 -19.14 -9.21
CA ALA A 875 14.74 -19.39 -7.98
C ALA A 875 13.79 -20.57 -8.20
N MET A 876 13.77 -21.52 -7.26
CA MET A 876 12.98 -22.75 -7.36
C MET A 876 11.91 -22.77 -6.28
N VAL A 877 10.68 -23.09 -6.64
CA VAL A 877 9.52 -23.26 -5.75
C VAL A 877 9.08 -24.71 -5.84
N ASN A 878 9.41 -25.47 -4.81
CA ASN A 878 9.25 -26.93 -4.84
C ASN A 878 7.87 -27.35 -4.32
N ALA A 879 7.51 -28.61 -4.56
CA ALA A 879 6.40 -29.30 -3.91
C ALA A 879 5.01 -28.63 -4.06
N ILE A 880 4.74 -28.01 -5.21
CA ILE A 880 3.44 -27.41 -5.55
C ILE A 880 2.45 -28.54 -5.91
N PRO A 881 1.22 -28.58 -5.34
CA PRO A 881 0.26 -29.65 -5.63
C PRO A 881 -0.19 -29.69 -7.09
N MET A 882 -0.16 -30.87 -7.74
CA MET A 882 -0.54 -31.06 -9.14
C MET A 882 -1.96 -30.59 -9.48
N ASN A 883 -2.90 -30.61 -8.52
CA ASN A 883 -4.27 -30.11 -8.71
C ASN A 883 -4.36 -28.57 -8.84
N LEU A 884 -3.23 -27.85 -8.75
CA LEU A 884 -3.13 -26.41 -8.98
C LEU A 884 -2.28 -26.09 -10.23
N LEU A 885 -1.78 -27.10 -10.96
CA LEU A 885 -0.92 -26.90 -12.13
C LEU A 885 -1.58 -25.98 -13.17
N ASP A 886 -2.83 -26.25 -13.56
CA ASP A 886 -3.55 -25.43 -14.53
C ASP A 886 -3.87 -24.01 -14.02
N HIS A 887 -4.09 -23.85 -12.71
CA HIS A 887 -4.28 -22.53 -12.09
C HIS A 887 -2.97 -21.70 -12.13
N VAL A 888 -1.82 -22.34 -11.91
CA VAL A 888 -0.52 -21.67 -12.03
C VAL A 888 -0.17 -21.39 -13.49
N LYS A 889 -0.52 -22.26 -14.45
CA LYS A 889 -0.40 -22.01 -15.90
C LYS A 889 -1.25 -20.83 -16.35
N GLU A 890 -2.53 -20.78 -15.97
CA GLU A 890 -3.44 -19.67 -16.27
C GLU A 890 -2.94 -18.35 -15.67
N TRP A 891 -2.43 -18.38 -14.44
CA TRP A 891 -1.80 -17.21 -13.82
C TRP A 891 -0.57 -16.73 -14.62
N LEU A 892 0.32 -17.61 -15.06
CA LEU A 892 1.49 -17.22 -15.87
C LEU A 892 1.10 -16.70 -17.26
N ASN A 893 0.07 -17.28 -17.90
CA ASN A 893 -0.52 -16.72 -19.13
C ASN A 893 -1.06 -15.31 -18.90
N SER A 894 -1.78 -15.06 -17.78
CA SER A 894 -2.26 -13.71 -17.42
C SER A 894 -1.17 -12.69 -17.06
N CYS A 895 0.10 -13.12 -17.02
CA CYS A 895 1.27 -12.28 -16.78
C CYS A 895 2.18 -12.14 -18.01
N ASP A 896 1.78 -12.64 -19.19
CA ASP A 896 2.58 -12.71 -20.43
C ASP A 896 3.91 -13.51 -20.27
N ILE A 897 3.98 -14.47 -19.35
CA ILE A 897 5.20 -15.25 -19.07
C ILE A 897 5.21 -16.57 -19.85
N ARG A 898 6.28 -16.78 -20.64
CA ARG A 898 6.56 -18.07 -21.29
C ARG A 898 6.84 -19.16 -20.23
N TYR A 899 6.12 -20.28 -20.28
CA TYR A 899 6.38 -21.44 -19.43
C TYR A 899 6.61 -22.74 -20.21
N THR A 900 7.58 -23.54 -19.77
CA THR A 900 7.93 -24.85 -20.35
C THR A 900 7.72 -25.96 -19.32
N GLU A 901 7.57 -27.21 -19.78
CA GLU A 901 7.19 -28.35 -18.92
C GLU A 901 8.13 -29.54 -19.14
N GLY A 902 8.71 -30.06 -18.04
CA GLY A 902 9.70 -31.12 -18.05
C GLY A 902 9.39 -32.22 -17.03
N ILE A 903 9.61 -33.48 -17.43
CA ILE A 903 9.50 -34.65 -16.56
C ILE A 903 10.77 -34.78 -15.68
N GLN A 904 11.94 -34.50 -16.27
CA GLN A 904 13.25 -34.58 -15.61
C GLN A 904 13.55 -33.31 -14.81
N SER A 905 14.41 -33.42 -13.79
CA SER A 905 14.96 -32.27 -13.07
C SER A 905 16.33 -31.90 -13.64
N LEU A 906 16.55 -30.61 -13.90
CA LEU A 906 17.69 -30.13 -14.70
C LEU A 906 18.79 -29.49 -13.84
N ASN A 907 20.05 -29.67 -14.25
CA ASN A 907 21.18 -29.01 -13.60
C ASN A 907 21.31 -27.55 -14.08
N TRP A 908 20.44 -26.69 -13.55
CA TRP A 908 20.40 -25.26 -13.84
C TRP A 908 21.75 -24.54 -13.64
N ALA A 909 22.57 -24.98 -12.68
CA ALA A 909 23.90 -24.41 -12.47
C ALA A 909 24.88 -24.71 -13.62
N LYS A 910 24.70 -25.84 -14.32
CA LYS A 910 25.44 -26.15 -15.55
C LYS A 910 24.86 -25.37 -16.74
N ILE A 911 23.54 -25.38 -16.91
CA ILE A 911 22.82 -24.72 -18.02
C ILE A 911 23.11 -23.21 -18.04
N MET A 912 22.91 -22.52 -16.90
CA MET A 912 23.18 -21.07 -16.80
C MET A 912 24.65 -20.75 -17.10
N LYS A 913 25.60 -21.63 -16.74
CA LYS A 913 27.00 -21.42 -17.11
C LYS A 913 27.21 -21.51 -18.61
N THR A 914 26.65 -22.51 -19.30
CA THR A 914 26.74 -22.60 -20.77
C THR A 914 26.18 -21.33 -21.45
N ILE A 915 25.05 -20.81 -20.97
CA ILE A 915 24.40 -19.61 -21.51
C ILE A 915 25.23 -18.33 -21.24
N VAL A 916 25.95 -18.27 -20.12
CA VAL A 916 26.86 -17.14 -19.80
C VAL A 916 28.20 -17.27 -20.53
N ASP A 917 28.70 -18.47 -20.77
CA ASP A 917 29.92 -18.74 -21.52
C ASP A 917 29.76 -18.45 -23.04
N ASP A 918 28.58 -18.73 -23.62
CA ASP A 918 28.21 -18.35 -25.01
C ASP A 918 26.71 -17.98 -25.13
N PRO A 919 26.37 -16.68 -24.98
CA PRO A 919 24.99 -16.22 -25.11
C PRO A 919 24.45 -16.23 -26.55
N GLU A 920 25.27 -15.97 -27.57
CA GLU A 920 24.77 -15.84 -28.95
C GLU A 920 24.55 -17.22 -29.58
N GLY A 921 25.49 -18.15 -29.41
CA GLY A 921 25.34 -19.53 -29.87
C GLY A 921 24.14 -20.26 -29.25
N PHE A 922 23.75 -19.89 -28.02
CA PHE A 922 22.53 -20.39 -27.39
C PHE A 922 21.26 -19.98 -28.16
N PHE A 923 21.11 -18.71 -28.54
CA PHE A 923 19.93 -18.26 -29.30
C PHE A 923 19.93 -18.72 -30.75
N GLU A 924 21.10 -18.95 -31.37
CA GLU A 924 21.16 -19.56 -32.71
C GLU A 924 20.74 -21.04 -32.72
N GLN A 925 20.89 -21.75 -31.60
CA GLN A 925 20.39 -23.12 -31.40
C GLN A 925 18.90 -23.18 -30.99
N GLY A 926 18.15 -22.09 -31.16
CA GLY A 926 16.73 -21.96 -30.80
C GLY A 926 16.47 -21.43 -29.38
N GLY A 927 17.52 -21.23 -28.57
CA GLY A 927 17.42 -20.74 -27.21
C GLY A 927 16.71 -21.76 -26.31
N TRP A 928 15.56 -21.36 -25.75
CA TRP A 928 14.83 -22.17 -24.77
C TRP A 928 14.04 -23.36 -25.35
N SER A 929 14.05 -23.56 -26.67
CA SER A 929 13.32 -24.66 -27.33
C SER A 929 13.77 -26.06 -26.94
N PHE A 930 14.98 -26.24 -26.38
CA PHE A 930 15.43 -27.54 -25.86
C PHE A 930 14.65 -28.02 -24.62
N LEU A 931 13.83 -27.14 -24.01
CA LEU A 931 12.92 -27.47 -22.90
C LEU A 931 11.52 -27.89 -23.36
N ASP A 932 11.19 -27.73 -24.65
CA ASP A 932 9.87 -28.10 -25.18
C ASP A 932 9.87 -29.57 -25.63
N PRO A 933 8.95 -30.43 -25.14
CA PRO A 933 9.04 -31.90 -25.34
C PRO A 933 8.89 -32.38 -26.79
N GLU A 934 8.44 -31.53 -27.71
CA GLU A 934 8.37 -31.84 -29.15
C GLU A 934 9.75 -31.75 -29.85
N SER A 935 10.78 -31.16 -29.23
CA SER A 935 12.14 -31.13 -29.80
C SER A 935 12.83 -32.50 -29.76
N GLY A 936 12.20 -33.53 -29.18
CA GLY A 936 12.69 -34.90 -29.10
C GLY A 936 12.06 -35.88 -30.10
N SER A 937 11.17 -35.44 -30.98
CA SER A 937 10.36 -36.33 -31.85
C SER A 937 10.53 -36.17 -33.37
N GLU A 938 11.31 -35.21 -33.85
CA GLU A 938 11.67 -35.11 -35.27
C GLU A 938 13.20 -35.11 -35.43
N GLY A 939 13.77 -36.30 -35.71
CA GLY A 939 15.22 -36.52 -35.75
C GLY A 939 15.70 -37.83 -36.39
N GLU A 940 14.86 -38.54 -37.15
CA GLU A 940 15.32 -39.66 -37.99
C GLU A 940 15.96 -39.14 -39.27
N ALA A 941 17.30 -39.17 -39.35
CA ALA A 941 18.04 -38.97 -40.60
C ALA A 941 19.37 -39.75 -40.61
N GLU A 942 19.39 -40.80 -41.43
CA GLU A 942 20.55 -41.50 -42.00
C GLU A 942 21.47 -42.30 -41.04
N GLU A 943 21.34 -43.63 -41.12
CA GLU A 943 22.30 -44.61 -40.60
C GLU A 943 23.62 -44.56 -41.40
N ALA A 944 24.76 -44.62 -40.71
CA ALA A 944 26.05 -44.96 -41.30
C ALA A 944 26.91 -45.77 -40.30
N GLU A 945 27.14 -47.03 -40.63
CA GLU A 945 27.83 -48.10 -39.89
C GLU A 945 29.06 -47.69 -39.06
N SER A 946 29.17 -48.16 -37.81
CA SER A 946 30.08 -49.28 -37.47
C SER A 946 30.09 -49.69 -35.97
N GLU A 947 29.88 -50.99 -35.72
CA GLU A 947 30.50 -51.84 -34.67
C GLU A 947 30.22 -51.58 -33.15
N GLU A 948 29.56 -52.59 -32.54
CA GLU A 948 29.84 -53.26 -31.24
C GLU A 948 29.86 -52.39 -29.94
N ASP A 949 29.15 -52.72 -28.84
CA ASP A 949 28.89 -54.08 -28.32
C ASP A 949 27.65 -54.24 -27.39
N GLU A 950 27.41 -55.50 -26.99
CA GLU A 950 26.20 -56.15 -26.42
C GLU A 950 25.37 -55.52 -25.27
N VAL A 951 24.09 -55.95 -25.23
CA VAL A 951 23.09 -55.78 -24.15
C VAL A 951 23.28 -56.84 -23.05
N TYR A 952 23.04 -56.47 -21.77
CA TYR A 952 22.73 -57.46 -20.73
C TYR A 952 21.64 -56.99 -19.75
N GLU A 953 20.54 -57.74 -19.65
CA GLU A 953 19.51 -57.61 -18.62
C GLU A 953 19.67 -58.68 -17.52
N PRO A 954 19.16 -58.43 -16.29
CA PRO A 954 19.63 -59.13 -15.08
C PRO A 954 18.95 -60.48 -14.81
N THR A 955 19.60 -61.35 -14.03
CA THR A 955 18.91 -62.44 -13.32
C THR A 955 19.62 -62.92 -12.04
N ASP A 956 18.87 -62.90 -10.94
CA ASP A 956 18.85 -63.82 -9.78
C ASP A 956 20.12 -64.27 -9.02
N LEU A 957 20.30 -63.61 -7.87
CA LEU A 957 20.20 -64.18 -6.50
C LEU A 957 21.41 -64.82 -5.76
N GLU A 958 21.40 -64.52 -4.45
CA GLU A 958 22.14 -65.09 -3.31
C GLU A 958 23.68 -64.98 -3.28
N SER A 959 24.34 -64.68 -2.16
CA SER A 959 23.95 -63.94 -0.94
C SER A 959 25.18 -63.74 -0.05
N ASP A 960 25.44 -62.54 0.47
CA ASP A 960 25.66 -62.33 1.92
C ASP A 960 25.73 -60.84 2.30
N PHE A 961 25.59 -60.56 3.60
CA PHE A 961 25.46 -59.22 4.18
C PHE A 961 26.80 -58.64 4.65
N GLU A 962 26.92 -57.32 4.69
CA GLU A 962 27.14 -56.55 5.95
C GLU A 962 26.51 -55.15 5.82
N SER A 963 26.44 -54.42 6.94
CA SER A 963 25.76 -53.13 7.12
C SER A 963 26.74 -51.96 7.07
N ASP A 964 26.26 -50.76 6.72
CA ASP A 964 26.61 -49.54 7.46
C ASP A 964 25.60 -48.40 7.20
N GLU A 965 25.47 -47.48 8.16
CA GLU A 965 24.32 -46.57 8.33
C GLU A 965 24.56 -45.11 7.84
N ASP A 966 23.50 -44.30 7.95
CA ASP A 966 23.41 -42.88 7.57
C ASP A 966 24.53 -41.96 8.11
N SER A 967 24.90 -40.93 7.33
CA SER A 967 24.53 -39.52 7.64
C SER A 967 25.28 -38.46 6.81
N GLU A 968 24.53 -37.48 6.25
CA GLU A 968 25.13 -36.22 5.77
C GLU A 968 25.40 -35.29 6.97
N TYR A 969 26.66 -35.25 7.43
CA TYR A 969 27.04 -34.48 8.62
C TYR A 969 27.05 -32.96 8.36
N SER A 970 26.00 -32.28 8.81
CA SER A 970 25.89 -30.81 8.75
C SER A 970 26.55 -30.15 9.97
N GLU A 971 27.87 -29.94 9.91
CA GLU A 971 28.66 -29.37 11.01
C GLU A 971 28.34 -27.88 11.27
N ALA A 972 27.33 -27.63 12.10
CA ALA A 972 27.13 -26.36 12.76
C ALA A 972 28.06 -26.27 13.99
N SER A 973 29.21 -25.62 13.83
CA SER A 973 30.16 -25.41 14.94
C SER A 973 29.76 -24.20 15.79
N GLU A 974 29.05 -24.49 16.88
CA GLU A 974 29.16 -23.67 18.09
C GLU A 974 30.55 -23.91 18.74
N ASP A 975 31.13 -22.86 19.32
CA ASP A 975 32.44 -22.87 20.00
C ASP A 975 32.20 -22.13 21.33
N GLU A 976 32.16 -22.88 22.43
CA GLU A 976 31.82 -22.37 23.76
C GLU A 976 33.04 -21.85 24.55
N SER A 977 32.82 -21.35 25.77
CA SER A 977 33.84 -20.88 26.75
C SER A 977 34.64 -19.61 26.36
N GLY A 978 35.19 -18.83 27.30
CA GLY A 978 35.12 -18.91 28.76
C GLY A 978 35.75 -17.65 29.37
N ASP A 979 34.91 -16.87 30.05
CA ASP A 979 34.99 -16.47 31.46
C ASP A 979 36.35 -16.24 32.16
N ASP A 980 36.41 -15.19 33.00
CA ASP A 980 37.22 -15.10 34.24
C ASP A 980 36.95 -13.80 35.04
N SER A 981 36.96 -13.88 36.38
CA SER A 981 36.92 -12.79 37.40
C SER A 981 35.65 -11.88 37.51
N ASP A 982 35.05 -11.63 38.68
CA ASP A 982 35.36 -12.17 40.02
C ASP A 982 34.24 -12.06 41.09
N GLU A 983 34.37 -12.90 42.13
CA GLU A 983 33.90 -12.80 43.53
C GLU A 983 32.40 -12.83 43.99
N LEU A 984 32.06 -13.99 44.62
CA LEU A 984 31.50 -14.18 45.99
C LEU A 984 29.97 -14.26 46.32
N GLY A 985 29.44 -15.51 46.34
CA GLY A 985 28.72 -16.15 47.48
C GLY A 985 27.23 -15.83 47.74
N SER A 986 26.44 -16.71 48.40
CA SER A 986 26.56 -18.16 48.70
C SER A 986 25.17 -18.76 49.05
N ASP A 987 25.10 -20.07 49.36
CA ASP A 987 23.99 -20.83 49.99
C ASP A 987 22.70 -20.99 49.12
N GLU A 988 22.45 -22.15 48.49
CA GLU A 988 21.88 -23.42 49.03
C GLU A 988 20.33 -23.49 49.09
N GLU A 989 19.73 -24.22 48.14
CA GLU A 989 18.71 -25.25 48.43
C GLU A 989 18.72 -26.33 47.32
N SER A 990 18.59 -27.61 47.68
CA SER A 990 18.81 -28.74 46.74
C SER A 990 17.58 -29.10 45.92
N GLY A 991 17.75 -29.24 44.60
CA GLY A 991 16.76 -29.92 43.76
C GLY A 991 16.63 -31.42 44.11
N LYS A 992 15.44 -32.00 43.90
CA LYS A 992 15.19 -33.45 43.98
C LYS A 992 15.86 -34.17 42.80
N ASP A 993 16.29 -35.41 43.03
CA ASP A 993 16.74 -36.30 41.96
C ASP A 993 15.56 -36.93 41.19
N TRP A 994 15.81 -37.35 39.95
CA TRP A 994 14.78 -37.91 39.06
C TRP A 994 14.08 -39.15 39.63
N SER A 995 14.81 -39.94 40.43
CA SER A 995 14.29 -41.13 41.10
C SER A 995 13.20 -40.85 42.16
N ASP A 996 13.07 -39.60 42.62
CA ASP A 996 11.97 -39.16 43.49
C ASP A 996 10.78 -38.64 42.68
N LEU A 997 11.01 -37.93 41.57
CA LEU A 997 9.94 -37.47 40.67
C LEU A 997 9.20 -38.63 40.00
N GLU A 998 9.94 -39.67 39.57
CA GLU A 998 9.36 -40.89 38.99
C GLU A 998 8.53 -41.69 40.03
N ARG A 999 8.90 -41.58 41.32
CA ARG A 999 8.13 -42.17 42.42
C ARG A 999 6.86 -41.38 42.74
N GLU A 1000 6.94 -40.05 42.71
CA GLU A 1000 5.83 -39.13 42.96
C GLU A 1000 4.73 -39.33 41.88
N ALA A 1001 5.13 -39.44 40.60
CA ALA A 1001 4.23 -39.80 39.50
C ALA A 1001 3.61 -41.20 39.66
N ALA A 1002 4.41 -42.21 40.04
CA ALA A 1002 3.93 -43.58 40.25
C ALA A 1002 3.00 -43.73 41.46
N GLU A 1003 3.02 -42.80 42.43
CA GLU A 1003 2.05 -42.75 43.53
C GLU A 1003 0.74 -42.05 43.13
N GLU A 1004 0.75 -41.04 42.24
CA GLU A 1004 -0.50 -40.44 41.73
C GLU A 1004 -1.31 -41.42 40.87
N ASP A 1005 -0.67 -42.12 39.92
CA ASP A 1005 -1.34 -43.17 39.10
C ASP A 1005 -1.95 -44.27 39.98
N ARG A 1006 -1.20 -44.72 41.00
CA ARG A 1006 -1.66 -45.73 41.97
C ARG A 1006 -2.83 -45.25 42.83
N ASN A 1007 -2.94 -43.95 43.08
CA ASN A 1007 -4.06 -43.36 43.84
C ASN A 1007 -5.33 -43.26 42.98
N HIS A 1008 -5.18 -43.17 41.65
CA HIS A 1008 -6.30 -43.00 40.71
C HIS A 1008 -7.11 -44.30 40.45
N GLU A 1009 -6.59 -45.47 40.85
CA GLU A 1009 -7.21 -46.79 40.60
C GLU A 1009 -8.21 -47.23 41.69
N TYR A 1010 -8.28 -46.54 42.84
CA TYR A 1010 -8.93 -47.08 44.05
C TYR A 1010 -10.40 -46.68 44.33
N SER A 1011 -11.10 -46.02 43.39
CA SER A 1011 -12.51 -45.65 43.57
C SER A 1011 -13.43 -45.92 42.36
N GLY A 1012 -13.77 -47.18 42.12
CA GLY A 1012 -14.75 -47.54 41.07
C GLY A 1012 -15.51 -48.86 41.30
N SER A 1013 -16.78 -48.80 41.75
CA SER A 1013 -17.84 -49.77 41.40
C SER A 1013 -19.24 -49.38 41.94
N ASP A 1014 -20.04 -48.78 41.06
CA ASP A 1014 -21.37 -49.22 40.55
C ASP A 1014 -22.04 -50.45 41.23
N PRO A 1015 -23.40 -50.57 41.24
CA PRO A 1015 -24.02 -51.25 40.09
C PRO A 1015 -25.50 -50.92 39.70
N LYS A 1016 -25.77 -51.00 38.38
CA LYS A 1016 -26.90 -51.68 37.66
C LYS A 1016 -28.21 -50.94 37.27
N SER A 1017 -28.24 -50.59 35.97
CA SER A 1017 -29.08 -51.23 34.90
C SER A 1017 -30.62 -51.21 34.95
N ASN A 1018 -31.26 -50.58 33.93
CA ASN A 1018 -32.24 -51.27 33.03
C ASN A 1018 -32.67 -50.52 31.73
N GLY A 1019 -32.30 -51.05 30.55
CA GLY A 1019 -33.01 -50.93 29.24
C GLY A 1019 -33.14 -49.55 28.53
N LYS A 1020 -33.58 -49.46 27.25
CA LYS A 1020 -33.72 -50.49 26.17
C LYS A 1020 -33.90 -49.85 24.75
N HIS A 1021 -33.20 -50.40 23.74
CA HIS A 1021 -33.36 -50.33 22.26
C HIS A 1021 -34.22 -49.25 21.53
N HIS A 1022 -33.66 -48.64 20.46
CA HIS A 1022 -33.92 -48.89 19.01
C HIS A 1022 -33.41 -47.73 18.10
N SER A 1023 -33.02 -47.86 16.80
CA SER A 1023 -32.31 -48.93 16.06
C SER A 1023 -31.95 -48.55 14.58
N LYS A 1024 -30.79 -49.02 14.07
CA LYS A 1024 -30.37 -49.15 12.62
C LYS A 1024 -30.09 -47.83 11.86
N HIS A 1025 -29.39 -47.76 10.71
CA HIS A 1025 -28.88 -48.74 9.70
C HIS A 1025 -27.46 -48.29 9.18
N SER A 1026 -26.39 -49.11 9.23
CA SER A 1026 -25.81 -49.95 8.13
C SER A 1026 -25.31 -49.19 6.87
N LYS A 1027 -24.19 -49.50 6.18
CA LYS A 1027 -23.43 -50.75 5.88
C LYS A 1027 -21.99 -50.37 5.41
N SER A 1028 -21.00 -51.24 5.16
CA SER A 1028 -20.52 -52.53 5.73
C SER A 1028 -19.40 -53.12 4.84
N SER A 1029 -18.21 -53.47 5.37
CA SER A 1029 -17.14 -54.21 4.65
C SER A 1029 -16.96 -55.66 5.16
N LYS A 1030 -16.21 -56.49 4.42
CA LYS A 1030 -16.36 -57.96 4.39
C LYS A 1030 -15.60 -58.74 5.50
N HIS A 1031 -16.14 -59.94 5.78
CA HIS A 1031 -15.50 -61.17 6.29
C HIS A 1031 -14.05 -61.42 5.78
N SER A 1032 -13.21 -62.30 6.38
CA SER A 1032 -13.56 -63.55 7.10
C SER A 1032 -12.44 -64.16 7.98
N ARG A 1033 -12.82 -64.95 9.01
CA ARG A 1033 -12.12 -66.15 9.58
C ARG A 1033 -10.80 -65.88 10.38
N ARG A 1034 -10.37 -66.71 11.36
CA ARG A 1034 -10.91 -67.97 11.93
C ARG A 1034 -10.43 -68.28 13.38
N ASP A 1035 -11.26 -69.02 14.12
CA ASP A 1035 -11.00 -70.02 15.19
C ASP A 1035 -9.85 -69.87 16.21
N ARG A 1036 -10.20 -69.81 17.52
CA ARG A 1036 -9.90 -70.89 18.50
C ARG A 1036 -10.75 -70.79 19.79
N ALA A 1037 -10.65 -71.80 20.66
CA ALA A 1037 -11.68 -72.16 21.66
C ALA A 1037 -11.30 -71.90 23.14
N MET A 1038 -12.32 -71.94 24.01
CA MET A 1038 -12.22 -71.87 25.48
C MET A 1038 -12.17 -73.25 26.16
N GLN A 1039 -11.53 -73.28 27.34
CA GLN A 1039 -11.78 -74.17 28.49
C GLN A 1039 -11.43 -73.38 29.77
N GLU A 1040 -11.89 -73.71 30.98
CA GLU A 1040 -13.22 -74.13 31.45
C GLU A 1040 -13.26 -74.01 33.00
N GLN A 1041 -14.44 -73.75 33.58
CA GLN A 1041 -14.87 -74.19 34.93
C GLN A 1041 -14.06 -73.87 36.24
N ASN A 1042 -14.77 -73.17 37.17
CA ASN A 1042 -15.28 -73.71 38.46
C ASN A 1042 -14.82 -73.23 39.88
N HIS A 1043 -15.79 -72.58 40.57
CA HIS A 1043 -16.37 -72.97 41.89
C HIS A 1043 -15.61 -72.87 43.25
N LYS A 1044 -16.14 -72.09 44.23
CA LYS A 1044 -16.93 -72.57 45.43
C LYS A 1044 -17.06 -71.58 46.63
N LYS A 1045 -18.31 -71.43 47.16
CA LYS A 1045 -18.74 -71.46 48.61
C LYS A 1045 -18.31 -70.30 49.58
N HIS A 1046 -18.96 -70.02 50.74
CA HIS A 1046 -20.17 -70.53 51.44
C HIS A 1046 -20.70 -69.56 52.55
N LYS A 1047 -22.04 -69.52 52.80
CA LYS A 1047 -22.76 -69.36 54.11
C LYS A 1047 -22.60 -68.06 54.97
N SER A 1048 -23.51 -67.64 55.88
CA SER A 1048 -24.95 -67.97 56.19
C SER A 1048 -25.61 -67.00 57.21
N SER A 1049 -26.95 -67.15 57.45
CA SER A 1049 -27.75 -66.84 58.68
C SER A 1049 -28.05 -65.36 59.09
N THR A 1050 -29.23 -64.93 59.64
CA THR A 1050 -30.59 -65.55 59.87
C THR A 1050 -31.70 -64.54 60.31
N HIS A 1051 -32.97 -64.77 59.91
CA HIS A 1051 -34.29 -64.35 60.54
C HIS A 1051 -34.64 -62.84 60.71
N SER A 1052 -35.89 -62.37 60.94
CA SER A 1052 -37.22 -62.98 61.26
C SER A 1052 -38.44 -62.31 60.53
N SER A 1053 -39.67 -62.31 61.09
CA SER A 1053 -40.98 -61.96 60.45
C SER A 1053 -42.06 -61.48 61.48
N SER A 1054 -43.37 -61.17 61.24
CA SER A 1054 -44.35 -61.57 60.19
C SER A 1054 -45.68 -60.72 60.15
N SER A 1055 -46.43 -60.81 59.02
CA SER A 1055 -47.92 -60.84 58.84
C SER A 1055 -48.93 -59.72 59.27
N ALA A 1056 -49.65 -59.19 58.25
CA ALA A 1056 -51.14 -59.17 58.07
C ALA A 1056 -52.14 -58.10 58.65
N HIS A 1057 -53.16 -57.82 57.82
CA HIS A 1057 -54.58 -57.42 58.06
C HIS A 1057 -55.09 -55.95 58.30
N ALA A 1058 -56.00 -55.52 57.40
CA ALA A 1058 -57.38 -55.00 57.64
C ALA A 1058 -57.77 -53.48 57.66
N THR A 1059 -58.60 -53.12 56.66
CA THR A 1059 -59.90 -52.38 56.72
C THR A 1059 -60.09 -50.83 56.77
N LEU A 1060 -60.82 -50.35 55.73
CA LEU A 1060 -62.03 -49.47 55.72
C LEU A 1060 -61.99 -47.90 55.67
N LYS A 1061 -62.78 -47.37 54.70
CA LYS A 1061 -63.60 -46.11 54.70
C LYS A 1061 -62.87 -44.74 54.61
N LYS A 1062 -63.44 -43.67 53.99
CA LYS A 1062 -64.45 -43.49 52.90
C LYS A 1062 -64.52 -41.99 52.48
N THR A 1063 -64.81 -41.68 51.20
CA THR A 1063 -65.60 -40.53 50.62
C THR A 1063 -65.74 -39.16 51.34
N SER A 1064 -65.85 -37.97 50.73
CA SER A 1064 -65.68 -37.35 49.37
C SER A 1064 -65.98 -35.81 49.54
N LYS A 1065 -66.34 -34.88 48.61
CA LYS A 1065 -66.76 -34.84 47.17
C LYS A 1065 -66.79 -33.37 46.63
N ASN A 1066 -66.41 -33.10 45.36
CA ASN A 1066 -66.84 -31.95 44.49
C ASN A 1066 -66.51 -30.48 44.96
N THR A 1067 -66.57 -29.37 44.17
CA THR A 1067 -66.96 -29.08 42.76
C THR A 1067 -66.29 -27.79 42.19
N ASN A 1068 -66.29 -27.65 40.85
CA ASN A 1068 -66.42 -26.44 39.96
C ASN A 1068 -66.78 -25.05 40.56
N SER A 1069 -66.49 -23.87 39.96
CA SER A 1069 -65.72 -23.47 38.74
C SER A 1069 -65.59 -21.92 38.58
N THR A 1070 -64.85 -21.48 37.53
CA THR A 1070 -65.03 -20.25 36.70
C THR A 1070 -64.65 -18.81 37.16
N SER A 1071 -63.96 -18.11 36.23
CA SER A 1071 -64.01 -16.67 35.83
C SER A 1071 -63.53 -15.49 36.72
N ALA A 1072 -62.41 -14.89 36.28
CA ALA A 1072 -62.23 -13.48 35.87
C ALA A 1072 -62.25 -12.25 36.84
N SER A 1073 -61.09 -11.54 36.83
CA SER A 1073 -60.92 -10.07 36.69
C SER A 1073 -60.94 -9.09 37.90
N THR A 1074 -60.20 -7.97 37.70
CA THR A 1074 -60.20 -6.64 38.38
C THR A 1074 -59.33 -6.36 39.63
N ASN A 1075 -58.48 -5.33 39.45
CA ASN A 1075 -58.13 -4.18 40.31
C ASN A 1075 -57.47 -4.28 41.72
N SER A 1076 -56.48 -3.40 41.90
CA SER A 1076 -55.89 -2.91 43.18
C SER A 1076 -56.85 -1.96 43.94
N PRO A 1077 -56.60 -1.56 45.22
CA PRO A 1077 -55.68 -0.43 45.49
C PRO A 1077 -54.99 -0.31 46.90
N ALA A 1078 -53.78 0.28 46.86
CA ALA A 1078 -53.15 1.31 47.73
C ALA A 1078 -53.56 1.65 49.21
N LYS A 1079 -52.51 1.83 50.05
CA LYS A 1079 -52.33 2.80 51.19
C LYS A 1079 -53.14 2.54 52.51
N SER A 1080 -52.86 3.11 53.70
CA SER A 1080 -52.09 4.32 54.09
C SER A 1080 -51.58 4.36 55.57
N SER A 1081 -50.80 5.40 55.92
CA SER A 1081 -50.67 6.04 57.28
C SER A 1081 -49.72 5.39 58.34
N HIS A 1082 -49.08 6.10 59.29
CA HIS A 1082 -48.84 7.56 59.51
C HIS A 1082 -47.75 7.85 60.59
N LYS A 1083 -47.18 9.09 60.59
CA LYS A 1083 -46.66 9.87 61.76
C LYS A 1083 -45.36 9.36 62.46
N ASP A 1084 -44.61 10.16 63.24
CA ASP A 1084 -44.56 11.62 63.51
C ASP A 1084 -43.11 12.07 63.87
N LYS A 1085 -42.88 13.35 64.23
CA LYS A 1085 -41.56 13.91 64.63
C LYS A 1085 -41.38 14.16 66.14
N HIS A 1086 -40.09 14.26 66.54
CA HIS A 1086 -39.50 15.08 67.63
C HIS A 1086 -39.51 14.61 69.11
N HIS A 1087 -38.31 14.68 69.73
CA HIS A 1087 -37.98 14.71 71.18
C HIS A 1087 -38.32 13.46 72.03
N ASP A 1088 -37.67 13.15 73.16
CA ASP A 1088 -36.62 13.86 73.93
C ASP A 1088 -35.66 12.88 74.66
N ARG A 1089 -34.45 13.32 75.06
CA ARG A 1089 -33.53 12.71 76.08
C ARG A 1089 -33.00 11.27 75.83
N SER A 1090 -31.94 10.78 76.50
CA SER A 1090 -30.70 11.39 77.05
C SER A 1090 -29.74 10.30 77.58
N ARG A 1091 -28.41 10.55 77.53
CA ARG A 1091 -27.35 9.87 78.33
C ARG A 1091 -27.14 8.36 78.03
N ASP A 1092 -26.00 7.72 78.35
CA ASP A 1092 -24.67 8.09 78.89
C ASP A 1092 -23.72 6.94 78.44
N LYS A 1093 -22.47 7.10 77.97
CA LYS A 1093 -21.16 7.27 78.69
C LYS A 1093 -20.13 6.44 77.87
N HIS A 1094 -18.80 6.63 77.84
CA HIS A 1094 -17.84 7.57 78.45
C HIS A 1094 -17.05 8.26 77.30
N HIS A 1095 -16.80 9.58 77.30
CA HIS A 1095 -15.76 10.33 78.03
C HIS A 1095 -14.29 10.02 77.64
N SER A 1096 -13.38 10.98 77.38
CA SER A 1096 -13.55 12.42 77.06
C SER A 1096 -12.22 13.16 76.77
N SER A 1097 -12.20 14.00 75.71
CA SER A 1097 -11.59 15.37 75.63
C SER A 1097 -10.08 15.58 75.91
N SER A 1098 -9.39 16.67 75.53
CA SER A 1098 -9.73 18.02 74.97
C SER A 1098 -8.51 18.51 74.12
N HIS A 1099 -8.51 19.53 73.23
CA HIS A 1099 -8.91 20.96 73.35
C HIS A 1099 -8.21 21.70 74.52
N LYS A 1100 -7.83 22.99 74.48
CA LYS A 1100 -7.71 24.05 73.43
C LYS A 1100 -6.94 25.23 74.11
N ASP A 1101 -6.21 26.09 73.39
CA ASP A 1101 -6.25 27.58 73.49
C ASP A 1101 -5.20 28.31 72.61
N LYS A 1102 -4.83 29.56 72.91
CA LYS A 1102 -4.49 30.65 71.96
C LYS A 1102 -3.16 31.38 72.25
N ASP A 1103 -2.92 32.37 71.38
CA ASP A 1103 -2.30 33.69 71.61
C ASP A 1103 -0.76 33.89 71.47
N ARG A 1104 -0.43 34.74 70.48
CA ARG A 1104 0.48 35.92 70.53
C ARG A 1104 2.03 35.81 70.43
N ASP A 1105 2.50 36.59 69.45
CA ASP A 1105 3.63 37.54 69.47
C ASP A 1105 5.11 37.10 69.48
N LYS A 1106 5.81 37.53 68.40
CA LYS A 1106 7.15 38.21 68.37
C LYS A 1106 8.43 37.43 68.75
N SER A 1107 9.63 37.74 68.21
CA SER A 1107 10.02 38.42 66.96
C SER A 1107 11.56 38.44 66.75
N ARG A 1108 12.04 38.58 65.49
CA ARG A 1108 13.41 39.04 65.06
C ARG A 1108 14.56 38.04 65.29
N HIS A 1109 15.74 38.11 64.64
CA HIS A 1109 16.43 39.14 63.82
C HIS A 1109 16.98 38.54 62.49
N HIS A 1110 16.86 39.20 61.31
CA HIS A 1110 17.86 40.01 60.54
C HIS A 1110 19.11 39.25 60.00
N HIS A 1111 19.71 39.52 58.82
CA HIS A 1111 19.71 40.66 57.84
C HIS A 1111 19.53 40.09 56.38
N SER A 1112 19.00 40.72 55.30
CA SER A 1112 19.18 42.04 54.60
C SER A 1112 20.55 42.23 53.89
N SER A 1113 20.70 42.74 52.64
CA SER A 1113 19.73 43.15 51.58
C SER A 1113 20.40 43.63 50.25
N SER A 1114 19.73 43.36 49.11
CA SER A 1114 19.47 44.20 47.89
C SER A 1114 20.52 44.89 46.98
N HIS A 1115 20.15 44.97 45.68
CA HIS A 1115 20.60 45.88 44.58
C HIS A 1115 22.03 45.68 44.00
N SER A 1116 22.40 46.12 42.77
CA SER A 1116 21.83 47.16 41.87
C SER A 1116 22.22 47.01 40.38
N SER A 1117 21.49 47.72 39.47
CA SER A 1117 21.97 48.31 38.18
C SER A 1117 22.50 47.42 37.03
N SER A 1118 22.79 47.97 35.83
CA SER A 1118 21.86 48.47 34.78
C SER A 1118 22.61 48.81 33.46
N SER A 1119 21.94 48.70 32.30
CA SER A 1119 22.36 49.25 30.98
C SER A 1119 23.60 48.58 30.30
N HIS A 1120 23.94 48.76 29.01
CA HIS A 1120 23.35 49.56 27.92
C HIS A 1120 23.67 49.00 26.49
N LYS A 1121 22.71 49.16 25.55
CA LYS A 1121 22.81 49.45 24.09
C LYS A 1121 24.05 49.05 23.22
N ARG A 1122 23.72 48.50 22.03
CA ARG A 1122 24.28 48.82 20.66
C ARG A 1122 25.76 48.43 20.36
N SER A 1123 26.24 48.41 19.11
CA SER A 1123 25.65 48.07 17.79
C SER A 1123 26.71 48.08 16.67
N ARG A 1124 26.52 47.21 15.66
CA ARG A 1124 26.89 47.39 14.23
C ARG A 1124 28.37 47.46 13.77
N ASP A 1125 28.54 46.84 12.59
CA ASP A 1125 29.38 47.19 11.44
C ASP A 1125 30.93 47.03 11.42
N ASP A 1126 31.35 46.63 10.21
CA ASP A 1126 32.58 46.98 9.47
C ASP A 1126 33.94 46.27 9.68
N SER A 1127 34.20 45.33 8.76
CA SER A 1127 35.08 45.55 7.58
C SER A 1127 36.45 44.84 7.49
N ARG A 1128 36.82 44.46 6.24
CA ARG A 1128 38.18 44.28 5.67
C ARG A 1128 39.06 43.13 6.24
N ASP A 1129 40.09 42.61 5.54
CA ASP A 1129 40.47 42.69 4.12
C ASP A 1129 41.32 41.46 3.72
N GLY A 1130 41.35 41.12 2.42
CA GLY A 1130 42.35 40.20 1.80
C GLY A 1130 42.29 38.71 2.20
N GLY A 1131 43.03 37.80 1.55
CA GLY A 1131 43.83 37.99 0.32
C GLY A 1131 44.76 36.80 -0.03
N HIS A 1132 44.38 36.00 -1.04
CA HIS A 1132 45.17 35.00 -1.81
C HIS A 1132 45.90 33.83 -1.11
N HIS A 1133 45.76 32.64 -1.73
CA HIS A 1133 46.72 31.53 -1.91
C HIS A 1133 47.70 31.15 -0.75
N LYS A 1134 47.82 29.87 -0.32
CA LYS A 1134 48.19 28.71 -1.19
C LYS A 1134 48.10 27.35 -0.44
N SER A 1135 47.77 26.29 -1.20
CA SER A 1135 48.20 24.87 -1.06
C SER A 1135 48.31 24.13 0.31
N LYS A 1136 47.43 23.12 0.46
CA LYS A 1136 47.68 21.68 0.79
C LYS A 1136 48.37 21.23 2.11
N LYS A 1137 47.80 20.14 2.67
CA LYS A 1137 48.36 19.07 3.57
C LYS A 1137 48.35 19.27 5.10
N SER A 1138 47.23 18.87 5.70
CA SER A 1138 47.15 17.70 6.61
C SER A 1138 45.84 16.95 6.22
N ARG A 1139 45.60 15.64 6.42
CA ARG A 1139 45.69 14.78 7.62
C ARG A 1139 44.89 15.38 8.81
N HIS A 1140 43.85 14.72 9.35
CA HIS A 1140 43.41 13.35 9.15
C HIS A 1140 42.13 13.20 8.32
#